data_AF-B3EHC1-F1
#
_entry.id   AF-B3EHC1-F1
#
_cell.length_a   1.000
_cell.length_b   1.000
_cell.length_c   1.000
_cell.angle_alpha   90.00
_cell.angle_beta   90.00
_cell.angle_gamma   90.00
#
_symmetry.space_group_name_H-M   'P 1'
#
loop_
_entity.id
_entity.type
_entity.pdbx_description
1 polymer ?
#
loop_
_entity_poly.entity_id
_entity_poly.type
_entity_poly.pdbx_seq_one_letter_code
_entity_poly.pdbx_strand_id
1 'polypeptide(L)'
;MGKSDKLLGKRYTPELNVKLEISEIFQGLGRTEQFKRKVTKQFDQFLIKGKKVLKNQPEVKESLESLENAFDELQNLFHNTDFLGTAPIPINDFEDLLNNTQSSVQDIYNYYITEERKVQKEKNDYQYYHKHGTELRNIREFEHELSTFQNLIHSSSFKLANNPFLLLDGEAGIGKSHLIGDIVSRRIKKEHEGVFLLGQHFVTEEDPWTQIFKRLQINSKSADFLRKLNKRAEETGKRIVLFIDAINEGKGNYFWNEFVKSFINEIKKYEWLGLVFTIRTSYKKLIFPEEERSSLEIVEHHHYGFRNIEYEASKLFFDNYSIELPNVPLLHPEFQNPLFLKLFCEGINKAGLTRIPDGLQGITSIINFFVKNVNIVLSKPKRVGYSDSLNLVQKSINALIKCKVDNELRYVLYEQAYEVVNESISSFIDKKGFIDELITEGVLSKNLFWKGADDYEEGVYLAYERFEDHLTVQYLLEQYPELEKDFKENGKLYKYVENENAVYRYKGLIEAFSIQIPEIKGYEFYSLIPDLRDKYPIVESFVESLLWRKVDTINEESKKYVNEHVLSYQGTHDYFWETILAVTAIPNHFFNAHSLHNHLLRFSLADRDANWTQLLKYKYDNESSVKRLIDWAWNETDKSHISDESVLLSSITLSWFHTSTNRELRDCSTKAMICLLQDRVHVLIELLQKFETVNDPYVYDRLFAVAYGCAVRTNKKEELAALSDYIYVTIFKDKDEVYPHVLLRDYARGVIEFTRFSGTELPFDIEDVRPPYKSSFPHKIMTNKEIDKKYKFDYDAKDFKKHYWSQNSILSSMTTEYGRGTGGYGDFGRYTFESALRSWDVNTNQLSNLAIEWIFEKYGYDVEKHGEYDRNTNSYDRRASTIERIGKKYQWIALYEMVARVSDNFKKYERWSFEKEKEVPYQGPWDPYIRDIDPTLLISETGSYDEDDLRDFWWVNNKIFNWDCTNESWVNDSNVLPKMEEIIQVKDDLGEEWLVLEGYPSWSESKKIGEEKWDQPHKELWCHIRSYLVKNDEYDSFKDWAIEQEFMGRWMPESGDRYEMFSREYYWSPAQEYFMSEFYGGTEWTEVHDRKSGEYVAEVNVTAHGFLWEEEFDKSKDETISFLKPSTVIHKGMDLKYSQREGEFIDNSEVVQCFATNVYNDSKSYLLVRKGSFLKFLNENKLKVVWTILGEKQIIGGRSFGANYLGRLEISGAYYLDNSNLVGTLRTKHN
;
A
#
# COMPACT_ATOMS: atom_id res chain seq x y z
N MET A 1 8.88 9.23 -36.67
CA MET A 1 8.22 10.53 -36.89
C MET A 1 6.71 10.37 -36.75
N GLY A 2 6.11 11.19 -35.88
CA GLY A 2 4.68 11.24 -35.53
C GLY A 2 4.55 11.52 -34.02
N LYS A 3 3.92 12.63 -33.61
CA LYS A 3 3.48 12.78 -32.21
C LYS A 3 2.30 11.83 -32.02
N SER A 4 2.45 10.79 -31.20
CA SER A 4 1.41 9.80 -30.82
C SER A 4 0.07 10.48 -30.53
N ASP A 5 0.10 11.59 -29.79
CA ASP A 5 -1.06 12.44 -29.43
C ASP A 5 -1.92 12.85 -30.62
N LYS A 6 -1.30 13.17 -31.77
CA LYS A 6 -2.02 13.63 -32.97
C LYS A 6 -2.60 12.49 -33.81
N LEU A 7 -2.04 11.28 -33.68
CA LEU A 7 -2.47 10.12 -34.48
C LEU A 7 -3.60 9.34 -33.79
N LEU A 8 -3.52 9.12 -32.47
CA LEU A 8 -4.55 8.41 -31.71
C LEU A 8 -5.78 9.28 -31.39
N GLY A 9 -5.65 10.61 -31.45
CA GLY A 9 -6.74 11.53 -31.14
C GLY A 9 -7.33 11.23 -29.76
N LYS A 10 -8.65 11.02 -29.68
CA LYS A 10 -9.34 10.69 -28.42
C LYS A 10 -8.97 9.33 -27.81
N ARG A 11 -8.32 8.42 -28.55
CA ARG A 11 -7.95 7.08 -28.04
C ARG A 11 -6.74 7.12 -27.10
N TYR A 12 -6.02 8.24 -27.04
CA TYR A 12 -4.91 8.44 -26.12
C TYR A 12 -5.12 9.73 -25.31
N THR A 13 -4.98 9.62 -24.00
CA THR A 13 -5.16 10.75 -23.05
C THR A 13 -4.04 10.62 -22.02
N PRO A 14 -2.91 11.32 -22.22
CA PRO A 14 -1.72 11.22 -21.35
C PRO A 14 -2.03 11.48 -19.88
N GLU A 15 -3.00 12.36 -19.60
CA GLU A 15 -3.41 12.76 -18.26
C GLU A 15 -4.13 11.62 -17.51
N LEU A 16 -4.69 10.64 -18.23
CA LEU A 16 -5.40 9.48 -17.70
C LEU A 16 -4.55 8.20 -17.66
N ASN A 17 -3.22 8.35 -17.63
CA ASN A 17 -2.32 7.22 -17.73
C ASN A 17 -2.09 6.53 -16.38
N VAL A 18 -2.54 5.28 -16.27
CA VAL A 18 -2.29 4.43 -15.11
C VAL A 18 -1.04 3.58 -15.38
N LYS A 19 -0.10 3.53 -14.42
CA LYS A 19 1.11 2.70 -14.57
C LYS A 19 0.74 1.22 -14.43
N LEU A 20 0.80 0.49 -15.53
CA LEU A 20 0.50 -0.94 -15.57
C LEU A 20 1.77 -1.79 -15.54
N GLU A 21 1.74 -2.95 -14.88
CA GLU A 21 2.86 -3.91 -14.85
C GLU A 21 3.29 -4.36 -16.24
N ILE A 22 2.33 -4.53 -17.16
CA ILE A 22 2.59 -4.88 -18.57
C ILE A 22 3.55 -3.91 -19.27
N SER A 23 3.70 -2.67 -18.78
CA SER A 23 4.67 -1.71 -19.33
C SER A 23 6.13 -2.20 -19.23
N GLU A 24 6.43 -3.14 -18.34
CA GLU A 24 7.75 -3.74 -18.18
C GLU A 24 8.21 -4.56 -19.38
N ILE A 25 7.28 -5.25 -20.09
CA ILE A 25 7.66 -6.09 -21.24
C ILE A 25 8.32 -5.28 -22.36
N PHE A 26 7.98 -3.99 -22.45
CA PHE A 26 8.56 -3.07 -23.42
C PHE A 26 9.98 -2.61 -23.03
N GLN A 27 10.38 -2.74 -21.77
CA GLN A 27 11.76 -2.52 -21.33
C GLN A 27 12.67 -3.63 -21.85
N GLY A 28 12.21 -4.89 -21.78
CA GLY A 28 12.88 -6.04 -22.39
C GLY A 28 12.89 -5.98 -23.91
N LEU A 29 11.74 -5.69 -24.53
CA LEU A 29 11.66 -5.46 -25.99
C LEU A 29 12.63 -4.38 -26.47
N GLY A 30 12.84 -3.33 -25.68
CA GLY A 30 13.77 -2.25 -26.01
C GLY A 30 15.24 -2.47 -25.59
N ARG A 31 15.52 -3.51 -24.78
CA ARG A 31 16.81 -3.73 -24.09
C ARG A 31 17.36 -2.46 -23.45
N THR A 32 16.53 -1.88 -22.58
CA THR A 32 16.80 -0.61 -21.92
C THR A 32 17.65 -0.78 -20.66
N GLU A 33 18.20 0.31 -20.14
CA GLU A 33 18.89 0.32 -18.83
C GLU A 33 17.99 -0.17 -17.68
N GLN A 34 16.69 0.11 -17.74
CA GLN A 34 15.74 -0.35 -16.74
C GLN A 34 15.59 -1.88 -16.75
N PHE A 35 15.62 -2.50 -17.93
CA PHE A 35 15.65 -3.95 -18.06
C PHE A 35 16.94 -4.52 -17.45
N LYS A 36 18.10 -3.98 -17.84
CA LYS A 36 19.39 -4.41 -17.29
C LYS A 36 19.42 -4.33 -15.76
N ARG A 37 19.04 -3.18 -15.17
CA ARG A 37 18.98 -3.01 -13.70
C ARG A 37 18.12 -4.04 -13.00
N LYS A 38 16.92 -4.32 -13.54
CA LYS A 38 16.00 -5.32 -12.98
C LYS A 38 16.63 -6.72 -12.96
N VAL A 39 17.23 -7.11 -14.09
CA VAL A 39 17.88 -8.41 -14.24
C VAL A 39 19.10 -8.53 -13.32
N THR A 40 19.93 -7.49 -13.24
CA THR A 40 21.08 -7.42 -12.33
C THR A 40 20.66 -7.54 -10.86
N LYS A 41 19.63 -6.82 -10.42
CA LYS A 41 19.16 -6.88 -9.03
C LYS A 41 18.67 -8.28 -8.64
N GLN A 42 17.91 -8.94 -9.50
CA GLN A 42 17.42 -10.30 -9.22
C GLN A 42 18.55 -11.34 -9.27
N PHE A 43 19.47 -11.24 -10.22
CA PHE A 43 20.63 -12.13 -10.28
C PHE A 43 21.57 -11.97 -9.07
N ASP A 44 21.75 -10.73 -8.60
CA ASP A 44 22.52 -10.41 -7.40
C ASP A 44 21.92 -11.06 -6.14
N GLN A 45 20.60 -10.90 -5.91
CA GLN A 45 19.91 -11.53 -4.78
C GLN A 45 19.96 -13.06 -4.85
N PHE A 46 19.75 -13.63 -6.05
CA PHE A 46 19.89 -15.06 -6.30
C PHE A 46 21.27 -15.58 -5.84
N LEU A 47 22.37 -14.95 -6.27
CA LEU A 47 23.72 -15.37 -5.87
C LEU A 47 23.99 -15.16 -4.38
N ILE A 48 23.54 -14.03 -3.81
CA ILE A 48 23.72 -13.73 -2.38
C ILE A 48 23.05 -14.79 -1.50
N LYS A 49 21.79 -15.14 -1.80
CA LYS A 49 21.07 -16.17 -1.04
C LYS A 49 21.64 -17.56 -1.31
N GLY A 50 22.05 -17.85 -2.55
CA GLY A 50 22.67 -19.11 -2.95
C GLY A 50 23.97 -19.40 -2.20
N LYS A 51 24.87 -18.41 -2.09
CA LYS A 51 26.14 -18.56 -1.36
C LYS A 51 25.95 -18.89 0.13
N LYS A 52 24.83 -18.50 0.74
CA LYS A 52 24.50 -18.87 2.14
C LYS A 52 24.17 -20.36 2.31
N VAL A 53 23.95 -21.09 1.23
CA VAL A 53 23.72 -22.55 1.20
C VAL A 53 25.04 -23.32 1.13
N LEU A 54 26.14 -22.71 0.66
CA LEU A 54 27.47 -23.33 0.50
C LEU A 54 28.22 -23.54 1.84
N LYS A 55 27.56 -24.12 2.83
CA LYS A 55 28.16 -24.49 4.10
C LYS A 55 28.79 -25.88 3.99
N ASN A 56 30.06 -26.01 4.35
CA ASN A 56 30.80 -27.26 4.26
C ASN A 56 30.10 -28.40 5.03
N GLN A 57 29.60 -29.40 4.30
CA GLN A 57 28.93 -30.58 4.85
C GLN A 57 29.39 -31.84 4.06
N PRO A 58 30.13 -32.78 4.68
CA PRO A 58 30.73 -33.91 3.98
C PRO A 58 29.74 -34.81 3.22
N GLU A 59 28.54 -35.00 3.75
CA GLU A 59 27.51 -35.92 3.23
C GLU A 59 26.82 -35.42 1.97
N VAL A 60 26.88 -34.11 1.70
CA VAL A 60 26.35 -33.46 0.48
C VAL A 60 27.44 -32.72 -0.28
N LYS A 61 28.70 -33.13 -0.10
CA LYS A 61 29.87 -32.47 -0.71
C LYS A 61 29.76 -32.38 -2.24
N GLU A 62 29.31 -33.43 -2.90
CA GLU A 62 29.14 -33.45 -4.36
C GLU A 62 28.07 -32.44 -4.81
N SER A 63 26.93 -32.36 -4.11
CA SER A 63 25.87 -31.38 -4.40
C SER A 63 26.32 -29.95 -4.11
N LEU A 64 27.14 -29.72 -3.08
CA LEU A 64 27.72 -28.41 -2.76
C LEU A 64 28.72 -27.96 -3.82
N GLU A 65 29.63 -28.85 -4.25
CA GLU A 65 30.60 -28.56 -5.34
C GLU A 65 29.88 -28.33 -6.67
N SER A 66 28.83 -29.09 -6.96
CA SER A 66 27.97 -28.88 -8.13
C SER A 66 27.28 -27.50 -8.09
N LEU A 67 26.77 -27.10 -6.92
CA LEU A 67 26.10 -25.82 -6.73
C LEU A 67 27.09 -24.64 -6.88
N GLU A 68 28.29 -24.76 -6.31
CA GLU A 68 29.35 -23.76 -6.43
C GLU A 68 29.80 -23.58 -7.88
N ASN A 69 30.06 -24.69 -8.60
CA ASN A 69 30.39 -24.65 -10.03
C ASN A 69 29.26 -24.00 -10.85
N ALA A 70 27.99 -24.32 -10.57
CA ALA A 70 26.86 -23.71 -11.24
C ALA A 70 26.80 -22.19 -11.02
N PHE A 71 27.14 -21.70 -9.82
CA PHE A 71 27.24 -20.25 -9.55
C PHE A 71 28.37 -19.59 -10.33
N ASP A 72 29.54 -20.21 -10.41
CA ASP A 72 30.66 -19.67 -11.19
C ASP A 72 30.32 -19.63 -12.69
N GLU A 73 29.71 -20.69 -13.21
CA GLU A 73 29.24 -20.76 -14.60
C GLU A 73 28.17 -19.71 -14.89
N LEU A 74 27.16 -19.57 -14.00
CA LEU A 74 26.13 -18.54 -14.10
C LEU A 74 26.72 -17.13 -14.03
N GLN A 75 27.68 -16.88 -13.15
CA GLN A 75 28.30 -15.56 -13.00
C GLN A 75 29.12 -15.21 -14.24
N ASN A 76 29.87 -16.16 -14.80
CA ASN A 76 30.59 -15.99 -16.05
C ASN A 76 29.63 -15.75 -17.22
N LEU A 77 28.55 -16.54 -17.32
CA LEU A 77 27.52 -16.37 -18.32
C LEU A 77 26.88 -14.99 -18.25
N PHE A 78 26.55 -14.54 -17.03
CA PHE A 78 25.98 -13.22 -16.78
C PHE A 78 26.91 -12.08 -17.18
N HIS A 79 28.19 -12.13 -16.79
CA HIS A 79 29.17 -11.09 -17.14
C HIS A 79 29.44 -11.00 -18.64
N ASN A 80 29.42 -12.14 -19.33
CA ASN A 80 29.61 -12.21 -20.78
C ASN A 80 28.33 -11.90 -21.57
N THR A 81 27.18 -11.84 -20.91
CA THR A 81 25.92 -11.48 -21.54
C THR A 81 25.79 -9.97 -21.61
N ASP A 82 25.80 -9.41 -22.82
CA ASP A 82 25.33 -8.05 -23.02
C ASP A 82 23.82 -8.04 -22.85
N PHE A 83 23.29 -7.39 -21.80
CA PHE A 83 21.85 -7.23 -21.59
C PHE A 83 21.27 -6.03 -22.36
N LEU A 84 22.13 -5.19 -22.94
CA LEU A 84 21.80 -4.11 -23.86
C LEU A 84 22.06 -4.59 -25.32
N GLY A 85 21.89 -3.70 -26.30
CA GLY A 85 22.23 -4.02 -27.69
C GLY A 85 21.32 -5.08 -28.33
N THR A 86 21.87 -5.93 -29.21
CA THR A 86 21.10 -6.95 -29.99
C THR A 86 21.64 -8.38 -29.86
N ALA A 87 22.79 -8.57 -29.21
CA ALA A 87 23.38 -9.90 -29.02
C ALA A 87 22.40 -10.83 -28.27
N PRO A 88 22.11 -12.03 -28.77
CA PRO A 88 21.17 -12.94 -28.10
C PRO A 88 21.60 -13.25 -26.66
N ILE A 89 20.65 -13.15 -25.73
CA ILE A 89 20.80 -13.62 -24.36
C ILE A 89 20.74 -15.16 -24.37
N PRO A 90 21.71 -15.86 -23.77
CA PRO A 90 21.76 -17.32 -23.76
C PRO A 90 20.75 -17.94 -22.78
N ILE A 91 19.45 -17.83 -23.09
CA ILE A 91 18.33 -18.25 -22.21
C ILE A 91 18.42 -19.73 -21.83
N ASN A 92 18.68 -20.60 -22.80
CA ASN A 92 18.75 -22.05 -22.55
C ASN A 92 19.94 -22.39 -21.64
N ASP A 93 21.08 -21.72 -21.80
CA ASP A 93 22.26 -21.95 -20.95
C ASP A 93 21.96 -21.49 -19.51
N PHE A 94 21.26 -20.36 -19.33
CA PHE A 94 20.78 -19.95 -18.00
C PHE A 94 19.81 -20.99 -17.41
N GLU A 95 18.83 -21.47 -18.20
CA GLU A 95 17.84 -22.44 -17.76
C GLU A 95 18.47 -23.77 -17.34
N ASP A 96 19.39 -24.30 -18.13
CA ASP A 96 20.11 -25.54 -17.82
C ASP A 96 20.89 -25.42 -16.51
N LEU A 97 21.59 -24.29 -16.30
CA LEU A 97 22.33 -24.02 -15.06
C LEU A 97 21.41 -23.84 -13.84
N LEU A 98 20.25 -23.21 -14.01
CA LEU A 98 19.26 -23.04 -12.94
C LEU A 98 18.58 -24.36 -12.58
N ASN A 99 18.32 -25.22 -13.56
CA ASN A 99 17.79 -26.58 -13.32
C ASN A 99 18.81 -27.46 -12.58
N ASN A 100 20.10 -27.32 -12.92
CA ASN A 100 21.18 -27.96 -12.17
C ASN A 100 21.24 -27.43 -10.73
N THR A 101 21.17 -26.11 -10.55
CA THR A 101 21.09 -25.45 -9.24
C THR A 101 19.92 -25.99 -8.40
N GLN A 102 18.73 -26.08 -9.00
CA GLN A 102 17.52 -26.60 -8.34
C GLN A 102 17.71 -28.04 -7.87
N SER A 103 18.31 -28.87 -8.71
CA SER A 103 18.60 -30.28 -8.39
C SER A 103 19.57 -30.39 -7.23
N SER A 104 20.69 -29.65 -7.26
CA SER A 104 21.69 -29.62 -6.18
C SER A 104 21.10 -29.11 -4.85
N VAL A 105 20.29 -28.06 -4.88
CA VAL A 105 19.60 -27.53 -3.69
C VAL A 105 18.63 -28.53 -3.11
N GLN A 106 17.86 -29.22 -3.95
CA GLN A 106 16.88 -30.20 -3.51
C GLN A 106 17.56 -31.37 -2.76
N ASP A 107 18.73 -31.81 -3.20
CA ASP A 107 19.52 -32.83 -2.51
C ASP A 107 20.02 -32.34 -1.14
N ILE A 108 20.53 -31.10 -1.09
CA ILE A 108 20.97 -30.46 0.15
C ILE A 108 19.80 -30.30 1.13
N TYR A 109 18.62 -29.88 0.64
CA TYR A 109 17.39 -29.80 1.42
C TYR A 109 16.99 -31.16 1.97
N ASN A 110 16.96 -32.19 1.12
CA ASN A 110 16.58 -33.56 1.47
C ASN A 110 17.50 -34.14 2.55
N TYR A 111 18.79 -33.84 2.51
CA TYR A 111 19.72 -34.20 3.57
C TYR A 111 19.35 -33.52 4.89
N TYR A 112 19.29 -32.18 4.92
CA TYR A 112 19.06 -31.44 6.17
C TYR A 112 17.70 -31.75 6.79
N ILE A 113 16.63 -31.89 5.99
CA ILE A 113 15.30 -32.25 6.51
C ILE A 113 15.26 -33.68 7.05
N THR A 114 16.03 -34.60 6.46
CA THR A 114 16.12 -35.99 6.92
C THR A 114 16.89 -36.07 8.23
N GLU A 115 18.02 -35.38 8.35
CA GLU A 115 18.78 -35.29 9.60
C GLU A 115 17.95 -34.62 10.70
N GLU A 116 17.24 -33.54 10.38
CA GLU A 116 16.32 -32.90 11.33
C GLU A 116 15.25 -33.87 11.83
N ARG A 117 14.59 -34.61 10.93
CA ARG A 117 13.58 -35.62 11.28
C ARG A 117 14.14 -36.78 12.11
N LYS A 118 15.38 -37.22 11.85
CA LYS A 118 16.04 -38.25 12.66
C LYS A 118 16.20 -37.77 14.11
N VAL A 119 16.71 -36.55 14.30
CA VAL A 119 16.92 -36.03 15.66
C VAL A 119 15.61 -35.71 16.36
N GLN A 120 14.60 -35.18 15.65
CA GLN A 120 13.25 -34.97 16.20
C GLN A 120 12.62 -36.28 16.68
N LYS A 121 12.80 -37.37 15.91
CA LYS A 121 12.33 -38.71 16.29
C LYS A 121 13.10 -39.29 17.49
N GLU A 122 14.43 -39.10 17.54
CA GLU A 122 15.25 -39.53 18.68
C GLU A 122 14.89 -38.81 19.98
N LYS A 123 14.55 -37.51 19.89
CA LYS A 123 14.18 -36.68 21.05
C LYS A 123 12.69 -36.68 21.38
N ASN A 124 11.86 -37.30 20.53
CA ASN A 124 10.40 -37.32 20.62
C ASN A 124 9.79 -35.90 20.70
N ASP A 125 10.43 -34.94 20.03
CA ASP A 125 10.08 -33.52 20.05
C ASP A 125 10.13 -32.96 18.62
N TYR A 126 8.99 -33.04 17.95
CA TYR A 126 8.82 -32.61 16.57
C TYR A 126 8.54 -31.10 16.44
N GLN A 127 8.31 -30.40 17.56
CA GLN A 127 7.87 -29.00 17.55
C GLN A 127 8.98 -28.00 17.97
N TYR A 128 9.94 -28.40 18.80
CA TYR A 128 10.93 -27.45 19.36
C TYR A 128 12.39 -27.69 18.92
N TYR A 129 12.68 -28.80 18.22
CA TYR A 129 14.03 -29.12 17.81
C TYR A 129 14.32 -28.70 16.36
N HIS A 130 15.31 -27.81 16.19
CA HIS A 130 15.75 -27.22 14.92
C HIS A 130 17.29 -27.18 14.83
N LYS A 131 17.97 -28.33 14.85
CA LYS A 131 19.45 -28.38 14.78
C LYS A 131 20.00 -27.81 13.47
N HIS A 132 19.27 -28.00 12.38
CA HIS A 132 19.56 -27.55 11.02
C HIS A 132 18.55 -26.49 10.54
N GLY A 133 17.85 -25.81 11.47
CA GLY A 133 16.84 -24.82 11.13
C GLY A 133 17.37 -23.61 10.36
N THR A 134 18.63 -23.21 10.62
CA THR A 134 19.26 -22.09 9.89
C THR A 134 19.54 -22.47 8.45
N GLU A 135 20.08 -23.67 8.21
CA GLU A 135 20.35 -24.21 6.88
C GLU A 135 19.06 -24.38 6.09
N LEU A 136 18.02 -24.97 6.70
CA LEU A 136 16.70 -25.11 6.07
C LEU A 136 16.05 -23.77 5.74
N ARG A 137 16.21 -22.75 6.59
CA ARG A 137 15.74 -21.38 6.30
C ARG A 137 16.51 -20.77 5.13
N ASN A 138 17.84 -20.83 5.13
CA ASN A 138 18.66 -20.29 4.03
C ASN A 138 18.32 -20.97 2.69
N ILE A 139 18.06 -22.28 2.71
CA ILE A 139 17.63 -23.03 1.53
C ILE A 139 16.26 -22.52 1.03
N ARG A 140 15.27 -22.35 1.91
CA ARG A 140 13.95 -21.83 1.51
C ARG A 140 14.02 -20.41 0.95
N GLU A 141 14.82 -19.54 1.57
CA GLU A 141 15.07 -18.20 1.04
C GLU A 141 15.71 -18.27 -0.35
N PHE A 142 16.67 -19.18 -0.55
CA PHE A 142 17.29 -19.37 -1.86
C PHE A 142 16.35 -19.97 -2.90
N GLU A 143 15.53 -20.96 -2.54
CA GLU A 143 14.50 -21.54 -3.42
C GLU A 143 13.50 -20.48 -3.89
N HIS A 144 13.14 -19.52 -3.03
CA HIS A 144 12.31 -18.38 -3.40
C HIS A 144 12.98 -17.48 -4.45
N GLU A 145 14.25 -17.11 -4.25
CA GLU A 145 15.00 -16.31 -5.23
C GLU A 145 15.26 -17.06 -6.54
N LEU A 146 15.55 -18.37 -6.46
CA LEU A 146 15.69 -19.26 -7.63
C LEU A 146 14.40 -19.27 -8.45
N SER A 147 13.25 -19.50 -7.81
CA SER A 147 11.95 -19.47 -8.48
C SER A 147 11.66 -18.09 -9.08
N THR A 148 11.98 -17.01 -8.37
CA THR A 148 11.80 -15.64 -8.85
C THR A 148 12.65 -15.37 -10.10
N PHE A 149 13.91 -15.81 -10.12
CA PHE A 149 14.79 -15.63 -11.27
C PHE A 149 14.42 -16.53 -12.45
N GLN A 150 13.99 -17.78 -12.20
CA GLN A 150 13.41 -18.66 -13.23
C GLN A 150 12.17 -18.01 -13.87
N ASN A 151 11.25 -17.48 -13.05
CA ASN A 151 10.06 -16.78 -13.53
C ASN A 151 10.41 -15.56 -14.39
N LEU A 152 11.47 -14.81 -14.02
CA LEU A 152 11.96 -13.69 -14.82
C LEU A 152 12.44 -14.15 -16.20
N ILE A 153 13.25 -15.22 -16.28
CA ILE A 153 13.80 -15.72 -17.55
C ILE A 153 12.69 -16.24 -18.47
N HIS A 154 11.62 -16.81 -17.91
CA HIS A 154 10.45 -17.26 -18.70
C HIS A 154 9.43 -16.15 -19.00
N SER A 155 9.62 -14.95 -18.44
CA SER A 155 8.71 -13.82 -18.63
C SER A 155 8.68 -13.33 -20.09
N SER A 156 7.57 -12.71 -20.51
CA SER A 156 7.47 -12.09 -21.82
C SER A 156 8.55 -11.01 -22.03
N SER A 157 8.95 -10.28 -20.98
CA SER A 157 10.00 -9.27 -21.06
C SER A 157 11.33 -9.87 -21.52
N PHE A 158 11.72 -11.02 -20.97
CA PHE A 158 12.99 -11.68 -21.28
C PHE A 158 12.96 -12.33 -22.67
N LYS A 159 11.84 -12.98 -23.03
CA LYS A 159 11.61 -13.51 -24.39
C LYS A 159 11.72 -12.42 -25.45
N LEU A 160 11.16 -11.23 -25.18
CA LEU A 160 11.21 -10.08 -26.09
C LEU A 160 12.60 -9.44 -26.23
N ALA A 161 13.51 -9.69 -25.30
CA ALA A 161 14.88 -9.20 -25.43
C ALA A 161 15.58 -9.86 -26.64
N ASN A 162 15.43 -11.18 -26.79
CA ASN A 162 15.96 -11.96 -27.91
C ASN A 162 15.11 -11.89 -29.17
N ASN A 163 13.80 -11.92 -29.00
CA ASN A 163 12.85 -11.93 -30.09
C ASN A 163 11.90 -10.73 -29.98
N PRO A 164 12.26 -9.56 -30.53
CA PRO A 164 11.56 -8.30 -30.32
C PRO A 164 10.26 -8.18 -31.15
N PHE A 165 9.51 -9.26 -31.27
CA PHE A 165 8.27 -9.37 -32.02
C PHE A 165 7.15 -9.73 -31.03
N LEU A 166 6.28 -8.76 -30.76
CA LEU A 166 5.18 -8.88 -29.79
C LEU A 166 3.83 -8.89 -30.51
N LEU A 167 2.98 -9.87 -30.17
CA LEU A 167 1.55 -9.83 -30.43
C LEU A 167 0.81 -9.60 -29.11
N LEU A 168 0.27 -8.40 -28.96
CA LEU A 168 -0.51 -8.00 -27.79
C LEU A 168 -2.00 -8.17 -28.09
N ASP A 169 -2.65 -9.14 -27.45
CA ASP A 169 -4.10 -9.35 -27.57
C ASP A 169 -4.86 -8.88 -26.33
N GLY A 170 -6.19 -8.84 -26.44
CA GLY A 170 -7.08 -8.43 -25.35
C GLY A 170 -8.46 -8.08 -25.88
N GLU A 171 -9.43 -7.98 -24.97
CA GLU A 171 -10.80 -7.60 -25.30
C GLU A 171 -10.94 -6.15 -25.81
N ALA A 172 -12.10 -5.83 -26.38
CA ALA A 172 -12.40 -4.48 -26.84
C ALA A 172 -12.46 -3.48 -25.66
N GLY A 173 -11.96 -2.26 -25.88
CA GLY A 173 -11.99 -1.20 -24.85
C GLY A 173 -10.97 -1.34 -23.71
N ILE A 174 -10.25 -2.47 -23.62
CA ILE A 174 -9.40 -2.81 -22.48
C ILE A 174 -8.11 -1.94 -22.34
N GLY A 175 -7.86 -1.01 -23.26
CA GLY A 175 -6.76 -0.03 -23.14
C GLY A 175 -5.52 -0.26 -24.03
N LYS A 176 -5.49 -1.28 -24.90
CA LYS A 176 -4.32 -1.61 -25.75
C LYS A 176 -3.75 -0.42 -26.53
N SER A 177 -4.59 0.32 -27.26
CA SER A 177 -4.17 1.49 -28.05
C SER A 177 -3.61 2.62 -27.18
N HIS A 178 -4.17 2.82 -25.98
CA HIS A 178 -3.69 3.81 -25.02
C HIS A 178 -2.32 3.40 -24.47
N LEU A 179 -2.18 2.14 -24.02
CA LEU A 179 -0.91 1.57 -23.58
C LEU A 179 0.20 1.75 -24.62
N ILE A 180 -0.04 1.40 -25.89
CA ILE A 180 0.98 1.58 -26.94
C ILE A 180 1.29 3.07 -27.16
N GLY A 181 0.27 3.94 -27.18
CA GLY A 181 0.45 5.38 -27.30
C GLY A 181 1.35 5.96 -26.19
N ASP A 182 1.11 5.54 -24.96
CA ASP A 182 1.91 5.92 -23.79
C ASP A 182 3.34 5.40 -23.87
N ILE A 183 3.53 4.10 -24.16
CA ILE A 183 4.86 3.49 -24.32
C ILE A 183 5.68 4.21 -25.38
N VAL A 184 5.10 4.50 -26.56
CA VAL A 184 5.76 5.27 -27.62
C VAL A 184 6.15 6.66 -27.12
N SER A 185 5.26 7.34 -26.40
CA SER A 185 5.51 8.68 -25.86
C SER A 185 6.65 8.70 -24.83
N ARG A 186 6.67 7.75 -23.88
CA ARG A 186 7.75 7.59 -22.89
C ARG A 186 9.08 7.24 -23.54
N ARG A 187 9.06 6.35 -24.54
CA ARG A 187 10.25 5.99 -25.32
C ARG A 187 10.87 7.22 -25.97
N ILE A 188 10.06 8.06 -26.64
CA ILE A 188 10.56 9.30 -27.26
C ILE A 188 11.16 10.25 -26.21
N LYS A 189 10.52 10.41 -25.04
CA LYS A 189 11.06 11.24 -23.94
C LYS A 189 12.41 10.73 -23.40
N LYS A 190 12.64 9.41 -23.44
CA LYS A 190 13.90 8.75 -23.06
C LYS A 190 14.85 8.52 -24.25
N GLU A 191 14.64 9.23 -25.37
CA GLU A 191 15.46 9.14 -26.58
C GLU A 191 15.53 7.73 -27.21
N HIS A 192 14.46 6.94 -27.06
CA HIS A 192 14.25 5.70 -27.80
C HIS A 192 13.30 5.95 -28.97
N GLU A 193 13.80 5.73 -30.19
CA GLU A 193 13.05 5.98 -31.42
C GLU A 193 12.05 4.85 -31.73
N GLY A 194 10.99 5.19 -32.47
CA GLY A 194 9.95 4.26 -32.90
C GLY A 194 9.12 4.78 -34.07
N VAL A 195 8.48 3.86 -34.78
CA VAL A 195 7.52 4.14 -35.85
C VAL A 195 6.14 3.68 -35.37
N PHE A 196 5.16 4.57 -35.38
CA PHE A 196 3.83 4.26 -34.87
C PHE A 196 2.78 4.40 -35.97
N LEU A 197 2.04 3.33 -36.22
CA LEU A 197 1.04 3.17 -37.27
C LEU A 197 -0.25 2.61 -36.66
N LEU A 198 -1.39 2.95 -37.27
CA LEU A 198 -2.70 2.47 -36.85
C LEU A 198 -3.27 1.56 -37.93
N GLY A 199 -3.90 0.45 -37.54
CA GLY A 199 -4.53 -0.54 -38.42
C GLY A 199 -5.63 0.08 -39.29
N GLN A 200 -6.38 1.05 -38.75
CA GLN A 200 -7.37 1.83 -39.51
C GLN A 200 -6.79 2.59 -40.73
N HIS A 201 -5.46 2.80 -40.80
CA HIS A 201 -4.82 3.43 -41.96
C HIS A 201 -4.63 2.46 -43.14
N PHE A 202 -4.81 1.15 -42.92
CA PHE A 202 -4.72 0.14 -43.96
C PHE A 202 -6.12 -0.08 -44.55
N VAL A 203 -6.42 0.64 -45.63
CA VAL A 203 -7.76 0.75 -46.21
C VAL A 203 -7.94 -0.03 -47.51
N THR A 204 -6.87 -0.63 -48.03
CA THR A 204 -6.89 -1.50 -49.22
C THR A 204 -6.38 -2.90 -48.86
N GLU A 205 -6.59 -3.86 -49.76
CA GLU A 205 -6.05 -5.23 -49.66
C GLU A 205 -4.70 -5.35 -50.39
N GLU A 206 -4.03 -4.21 -50.64
CA GLU A 206 -2.67 -4.19 -51.21
C GLU A 206 -1.62 -4.55 -50.15
N ASP A 207 -0.42 -4.92 -50.60
CA ASP A 207 0.75 -5.14 -49.75
C ASP A 207 0.92 -4.06 -48.65
N PRO A 208 1.18 -4.45 -47.37
CA PRO A 208 1.26 -3.51 -46.25
C PRO A 208 2.30 -2.40 -46.44
N TRP A 209 3.46 -2.71 -47.04
CA TRP A 209 4.51 -1.70 -47.26
C TRP A 209 4.09 -0.64 -48.26
N THR A 210 3.35 -1.03 -49.30
CA THR A 210 2.76 -0.09 -50.26
C THR A 210 1.86 0.92 -49.56
N GLN A 211 1.01 0.45 -48.63
CA GLN A 211 0.13 1.31 -47.86
C GLN A 211 0.91 2.21 -46.88
N ILE A 212 1.92 1.66 -46.19
CA ILE A 212 2.80 2.41 -45.27
C ILE A 212 3.53 3.54 -46.00
N PHE A 213 4.12 3.28 -47.16
CA PHE A 213 4.84 4.29 -47.93
C PHE A 213 3.95 5.37 -48.50
N LYS A 214 2.76 5.01 -49.01
CA LYS A 214 1.72 5.98 -49.39
C LYS A 214 1.37 6.89 -48.20
N ARG A 215 1.22 6.32 -47.00
CA ARG A 215 0.86 7.06 -45.79
C ARG A 215 1.97 7.97 -45.27
N LEU A 216 3.21 7.49 -45.28
CA LEU A 216 4.39 8.25 -44.84
C LEU A 216 4.87 9.24 -45.91
N GLN A 217 4.29 9.22 -47.12
CA GLN A 217 4.72 10.01 -48.28
C GLN A 217 6.19 9.77 -48.64
N ILE A 218 6.63 8.51 -48.53
CA ILE A 218 8.00 8.08 -48.82
C ILE A 218 7.99 7.31 -50.13
N ASN A 219 8.88 7.65 -51.06
CA ASN A 219 9.13 6.84 -52.25
C ASN A 219 10.36 5.95 -51.99
N SER A 220 10.12 4.70 -51.58
CA SER A 220 11.17 3.73 -51.24
C SER A 220 10.68 2.29 -51.46
N LYS A 221 11.61 1.34 -51.48
CA LYS A 221 11.33 -0.10 -51.30
C LYS A 221 11.45 -0.48 -49.82
N SER A 222 10.77 -1.56 -49.39
CA SER A 222 10.79 -2.04 -48.00
C SER A 222 12.21 -2.31 -47.51
N ALA A 223 12.99 -3.05 -48.31
CA ALA A 223 14.39 -3.37 -48.00
C ALA A 223 15.28 -2.12 -47.81
N ASP A 224 15.12 -1.09 -48.63
CA ASP A 224 15.90 0.15 -48.50
C ASP A 224 15.51 0.96 -47.27
N PHE A 225 14.22 0.99 -46.94
CA PHE A 225 13.70 1.67 -45.77
C PHE A 225 14.14 0.99 -44.47
N LEU A 226 13.95 -0.32 -44.37
CA LEU A 226 14.35 -1.12 -43.21
C LEU A 226 15.86 -1.08 -42.99
N ARG A 227 16.67 -1.16 -44.07
CA ARG A 227 18.13 -1.01 -43.98
C ARG A 227 18.55 0.33 -43.39
N LYS A 228 17.89 1.43 -43.78
CA LYS A 228 18.18 2.77 -43.22
C LYS A 228 17.78 2.88 -41.75
N LEU A 229 16.62 2.33 -41.38
CA LEU A 229 16.19 2.29 -39.97
C LEU A 229 17.13 1.45 -39.11
N ASN A 230 17.54 0.27 -39.60
CA ASN A 230 18.48 -0.59 -38.89
C ASN A 230 19.80 0.13 -38.65
N LYS A 231 20.35 0.80 -39.69
CA LYS A 231 21.58 1.58 -39.55
C LYS A 231 21.46 2.71 -38.52
N ARG A 232 20.32 3.42 -38.51
CA ARG A 232 20.03 4.47 -37.52
C ARG A 232 19.99 3.91 -36.10
N ALA A 233 19.31 2.77 -35.92
CA ALA A 233 19.20 2.10 -34.63
C ALA A 233 20.58 1.64 -34.12
N GLU A 234 21.37 1.03 -35.01
CA GLU A 234 22.76 0.62 -34.76
C GLU A 234 23.65 1.80 -34.35
N GLU A 235 23.60 2.93 -35.08
CA GLU A 235 24.38 4.15 -34.76
C GLU A 235 24.04 4.72 -33.37
N THR A 236 22.80 4.54 -32.90
CA THR A 236 22.36 5.02 -31.58
C THR A 236 22.54 3.98 -30.46
N GLY A 237 22.85 2.73 -30.80
CA GLY A 237 22.86 1.62 -29.84
C GLY A 237 21.48 1.31 -29.24
N LYS A 238 20.39 1.78 -29.86
CA LYS A 238 19.02 1.66 -29.33
C LYS A 238 18.10 1.07 -30.39
N ARG A 239 17.41 -0.03 -30.06
CA ARG A 239 16.45 -0.70 -30.95
C ARG A 239 15.31 0.22 -31.38
N ILE A 240 15.06 0.32 -32.68
CA ILE A 240 13.89 1.02 -33.24
C ILE A 240 12.74 0.03 -33.36
N VAL A 241 11.58 0.41 -32.81
CA VAL A 241 10.42 -0.47 -32.76
C VAL A 241 9.31 0.08 -33.67
N LEU A 242 8.78 -0.79 -34.53
CA LEU A 242 7.59 -0.53 -35.33
C LEU A 242 6.38 -0.98 -34.53
N PHE A 243 5.45 -0.08 -34.28
CA PHE A 243 4.20 -0.35 -33.58
C PHE A 243 3.05 -0.22 -34.57
N ILE A 244 2.28 -1.28 -34.75
CA ILE A 244 1.09 -1.30 -35.58
C ILE A 244 -0.09 -1.68 -34.68
N ASP A 245 -0.82 -0.65 -34.24
CA ASP A 245 -1.93 -0.80 -33.31
C ASP A 245 -3.22 -1.20 -34.05
N ALA A 246 -3.98 -2.14 -33.48
CA ALA A 246 -5.28 -2.60 -33.90
C ALA A 246 -5.31 -3.14 -35.35
N ILE A 247 -4.48 -4.14 -35.65
CA ILE A 247 -4.35 -4.68 -37.01
C ILE A 247 -5.64 -5.28 -37.57
N ASN A 248 -6.60 -5.62 -36.73
CA ASN A 248 -7.91 -6.10 -37.15
C ASN A 248 -8.86 -4.96 -37.61
N GLU A 249 -8.46 -3.69 -37.53
CA GLU A 249 -9.24 -2.54 -38.03
C GLU A 249 -8.94 -2.22 -39.52
N GLY A 250 -9.73 -1.32 -40.12
CA GLY A 250 -9.60 -0.99 -41.54
C GLY A 250 -10.01 -2.17 -42.43
N LYS A 251 -9.16 -2.52 -43.40
CA LYS A 251 -9.26 -3.74 -44.21
C LYS A 251 -8.45 -4.91 -43.65
N GLY A 252 -7.91 -4.77 -42.44
CA GLY A 252 -6.89 -5.66 -41.89
C GLY A 252 -7.30 -7.13 -41.74
N ASN A 253 -8.55 -7.41 -41.42
CA ASN A 253 -9.09 -8.78 -41.34
C ASN A 253 -9.12 -9.51 -42.70
N TYR A 254 -9.03 -8.80 -43.82
CA TYR A 254 -9.07 -9.39 -45.17
C TYR A 254 -7.68 -9.69 -45.74
N PHE A 255 -6.68 -8.85 -45.45
CA PHE A 255 -5.36 -8.99 -46.08
C PHE A 255 -4.24 -9.42 -45.11
N TRP A 256 -4.31 -9.12 -43.81
CA TRP A 256 -3.15 -9.39 -42.95
C TRP A 256 -2.78 -10.87 -42.89
N ASN A 257 -3.74 -11.80 -42.92
CA ASN A 257 -3.43 -13.23 -42.97
C ASN A 257 -2.49 -13.58 -44.15
N GLU A 258 -2.72 -13.01 -45.34
CA GLU A 258 -1.89 -13.28 -46.52
C GLU A 258 -0.49 -12.65 -46.46
N PHE A 259 -0.33 -11.52 -45.75
CA PHE A 259 0.90 -10.72 -45.77
C PHE A 259 1.68 -10.72 -44.45
N VAL A 260 1.10 -11.13 -43.32
CA VAL A 260 1.72 -10.95 -42.00
C VAL A 260 3.01 -11.75 -41.88
N LYS A 261 3.03 -12.97 -42.43
CA LYS A 261 4.22 -13.82 -42.46
C LYS A 261 5.35 -13.20 -43.26
N SER A 262 5.09 -12.71 -44.47
CA SER A 262 6.11 -12.07 -45.31
C SER A 262 6.59 -10.75 -44.69
N PHE A 263 5.66 -9.96 -44.14
CA PHE A 263 5.94 -8.69 -43.46
C PHE A 263 6.88 -8.86 -42.25
N ILE A 264 6.58 -9.80 -41.35
CA ILE A 264 7.43 -10.10 -40.19
C ILE A 264 8.79 -10.61 -40.65
N ASN A 265 8.83 -11.54 -41.61
CA ASN A 265 10.07 -12.11 -42.12
C ASN A 265 10.97 -11.09 -42.84
N GLU A 266 10.41 -10.02 -43.42
CA GLU A 266 11.20 -8.92 -43.95
C GLU A 266 11.89 -8.11 -42.84
N ILE A 267 11.21 -7.88 -41.72
CA ILE A 267 11.75 -7.13 -40.57
C ILE A 267 12.76 -7.98 -39.80
N LYS A 268 12.52 -9.29 -39.63
CA LYS A 268 13.44 -10.23 -38.94
C LYS A 268 14.85 -10.28 -39.54
N LYS A 269 15.05 -9.83 -40.78
CA LYS A 269 16.37 -9.72 -41.42
C LYS A 269 17.27 -8.63 -40.79
N TYR A 270 16.74 -7.81 -39.90
CA TYR A 270 17.39 -6.63 -39.32
C TYR A 270 17.37 -6.69 -37.80
N GLU A 271 18.54 -6.92 -37.19
CA GLU A 271 18.70 -7.20 -35.76
C GLU A 271 18.29 -6.04 -34.83
N TRP A 272 18.43 -4.80 -35.32
CA TRP A 272 18.14 -3.59 -34.53
C TRP A 272 16.68 -3.12 -34.62
N LEU A 273 15.81 -3.92 -35.25
CA LEU A 273 14.40 -3.60 -35.40
C LEU A 273 13.53 -4.52 -34.53
N GLY A 274 12.50 -3.93 -33.92
CA GLY A 274 11.44 -4.66 -33.24
C GLY A 274 10.08 -4.37 -33.87
N LEU A 275 9.10 -5.22 -33.59
CA LEU A 275 7.74 -5.08 -34.08
C LEU A 275 6.73 -5.40 -32.98
N VAL A 276 5.71 -4.56 -32.86
CA VAL A 276 4.58 -4.76 -31.95
C VAL A 276 3.30 -4.67 -32.76
N PHE A 277 2.50 -5.73 -32.68
CA PHE A 277 1.13 -5.75 -33.15
C PHE A 277 0.18 -5.73 -31.97
N THR A 278 -0.93 -5.00 -32.10
CA THR A 278 -2.07 -5.20 -31.21
C THR A 278 -3.28 -5.72 -31.98
N ILE A 279 -4.03 -6.63 -31.36
CA ILE A 279 -5.19 -7.29 -31.98
C ILE A 279 -6.29 -7.53 -30.94
N ARG A 280 -7.55 -7.60 -31.38
CA ARG A 280 -8.63 -8.15 -30.55
C ARG A 280 -8.52 -9.66 -30.46
N THR A 281 -8.70 -10.23 -29.27
CA THR A 281 -8.54 -11.67 -29.01
C THR A 281 -9.37 -12.54 -29.97
N SER A 282 -10.61 -12.15 -30.29
CA SER A 282 -11.47 -12.90 -31.23
C SER A 282 -10.92 -13.00 -32.66
N TYR A 283 -10.15 -12.00 -33.11
CA TYR A 283 -9.55 -11.94 -34.45
C TYR A 283 -8.19 -12.64 -34.53
N LYS A 284 -7.61 -13.03 -33.38
CA LYS A 284 -6.27 -13.63 -33.32
C LYS A 284 -6.14 -14.84 -34.23
N LYS A 285 -7.07 -15.79 -34.14
CA LYS A 285 -7.04 -17.02 -34.96
C LYS A 285 -7.19 -16.76 -36.47
N LEU A 286 -7.92 -15.71 -36.85
CA LEU A 286 -8.15 -15.37 -38.26
C LEU A 286 -6.90 -14.74 -38.89
N ILE A 287 -6.28 -13.78 -38.21
CA ILE A 287 -5.13 -13.04 -38.74
C ILE A 287 -3.81 -13.79 -38.48
N PHE A 288 -3.75 -14.53 -37.38
CA PHE A 288 -2.61 -15.34 -36.97
C PHE A 288 -3.06 -16.78 -36.66
N PRO A 289 -3.20 -17.65 -37.67
CA PRO A 289 -3.44 -19.08 -37.46
C PRO A 289 -2.36 -19.72 -36.56
N GLU A 290 -2.70 -20.80 -35.84
CA GLU A 290 -1.78 -21.50 -34.92
C GLU A 290 -0.45 -21.91 -35.58
N GLU A 291 -0.51 -22.42 -36.82
CA GLU A 291 0.66 -22.83 -37.60
C GLU A 291 1.58 -21.64 -37.89
N GLU A 292 1.01 -20.49 -38.23
CA GLU A 292 1.79 -19.28 -38.52
C GLU A 292 2.45 -18.74 -37.26
N ARG A 293 1.72 -18.69 -36.14
CA ARG A 293 2.24 -18.23 -34.84
C ARG A 293 3.43 -19.06 -34.38
N SER A 294 3.31 -20.39 -34.52
CA SER A 294 4.38 -21.33 -34.22
C SER A 294 5.59 -21.14 -35.13
N SER A 295 5.37 -20.92 -36.44
CA SER A 295 6.45 -20.70 -37.42
C SER A 295 7.15 -19.33 -37.30
N LEU A 296 6.44 -18.32 -36.78
CA LEU A 296 6.93 -16.95 -36.65
C LEU A 296 7.58 -16.68 -35.30
N GLU A 297 7.50 -17.63 -34.36
CA GLU A 297 8.05 -17.53 -32.99
C GLU A 297 7.64 -16.24 -32.27
N ILE A 298 6.52 -15.60 -32.63
CA ILE A 298 6.12 -14.30 -32.08
C ILE A 298 5.75 -14.42 -30.59
N VAL A 299 6.19 -13.49 -29.74
CA VAL A 299 5.84 -13.52 -28.31
C VAL A 299 4.41 -13.01 -28.15
N GLU A 300 3.54 -13.83 -27.57
CA GLU A 300 2.16 -13.45 -27.24
C GLU A 300 2.06 -12.93 -25.80
N HIS A 301 1.23 -11.89 -25.60
CA HIS A 301 0.88 -11.42 -24.27
C HIS A 301 -0.56 -10.87 -24.27
N HIS A 302 -1.32 -11.18 -23.22
CA HIS A 302 -2.72 -10.76 -23.07
C HIS A 302 -2.84 -9.54 -22.15
N HIS A 303 -3.59 -8.53 -22.57
CA HIS A 303 -3.80 -7.31 -21.79
C HIS A 303 -5.14 -7.33 -21.04
N TYR A 304 -5.06 -7.25 -19.70
CA TYR A 304 -6.21 -7.31 -18.79
C TYR A 304 -6.78 -5.94 -18.34
N GLY A 305 -6.28 -4.82 -18.86
CA GLY A 305 -6.80 -3.48 -18.51
C GLY A 305 -6.45 -3.07 -17.08
N PHE A 306 -7.45 -2.65 -16.30
CA PHE A 306 -7.29 -2.19 -14.91
C PHE A 306 -7.59 -3.27 -13.86
N ARG A 307 -7.61 -4.55 -14.27
CA ARG A 307 -7.78 -5.65 -13.32
C ARG A 307 -6.73 -5.57 -12.20
N ASN A 308 -7.18 -5.66 -10.95
CA ASN A 308 -6.40 -5.56 -9.71
C ASN A 308 -5.82 -4.17 -9.39
N ILE A 309 -6.21 -3.12 -10.12
CA ILE A 309 -5.83 -1.72 -9.86
C ILE A 309 -7.01 -0.76 -10.11
N GLU A 310 -8.23 -1.28 -9.96
CA GLU A 310 -9.48 -0.59 -10.30
C GLU A 310 -9.65 0.68 -9.46
N TYR A 311 -9.19 0.65 -8.21
CA TYR A 311 -9.27 1.77 -7.29
C TYR A 311 -8.35 2.92 -7.71
N GLU A 312 -7.07 2.64 -7.94
CA GLU A 312 -6.08 3.62 -8.40
C GLU A 312 -6.48 4.22 -9.74
N ALA A 313 -6.99 3.38 -10.65
CA ALA A 313 -7.48 3.82 -11.94
C ALA A 313 -8.72 4.72 -11.80
N SER A 314 -9.71 4.33 -11.00
CA SER A 314 -10.93 5.12 -10.79
C SER A 314 -10.62 6.48 -10.16
N LYS A 315 -9.73 6.50 -9.16
CA LYS A 315 -9.25 7.73 -8.52
C LYS A 315 -8.62 8.67 -9.53
N LEU A 316 -7.64 8.21 -10.30
CA LEU A 316 -6.97 9.02 -11.32
C LEU A 316 -7.97 9.62 -12.33
N PHE A 317 -8.94 8.81 -12.77
CA PHE A 317 -9.93 9.25 -13.74
C PHE A 317 -10.85 10.32 -13.15
N PHE A 318 -11.38 10.10 -11.95
CA PHE A 318 -12.28 11.04 -11.30
C PHE A 318 -11.58 12.37 -11.04
N ASP A 319 -10.34 12.33 -10.52
CA ASP A 319 -9.51 13.51 -10.30
C ASP A 319 -9.29 14.29 -11.60
N ASN A 320 -8.90 13.60 -12.68
CA ASN A 320 -8.65 14.23 -13.98
C ASN A 320 -9.90 14.87 -14.60
N TYR A 321 -11.08 14.26 -14.42
CA TYR A 321 -12.34 14.82 -14.92
C TYR A 321 -12.99 15.82 -13.95
N SER A 322 -12.34 16.13 -12.83
CA SER A 322 -12.89 16.96 -11.74
C SER A 322 -14.25 16.43 -11.25
N ILE A 323 -14.35 15.11 -11.16
CA ILE A 323 -15.47 14.39 -10.57
C ILE A 323 -15.08 14.06 -9.13
N GLU A 324 -15.89 14.53 -8.19
CA GLU A 324 -15.76 14.21 -6.78
C GLU A 324 -15.78 12.68 -6.59
N LEU A 325 -14.80 12.16 -5.84
CA LEU A 325 -14.81 10.77 -5.44
C LEU A 325 -16.09 10.50 -4.63
N PRO A 326 -16.81 9.40 -4.94
CA PRO A 326 -18.01 9.02 -4.21
C PRO A 326 -17.70 8.83 -2.72
N ASN A 327 -18.74 8.94 -1.89
CA ASN A 327 -18.67 8.71 -0.44
C ASN A 327 -18.20 7.29 -0.07
N VAL A 328 -18.12 6.39 -1.05
CA VAL A 328 -17.74 4.98 -0.93
C VAL A 328 -16.94 4.60 -2.17
N PRO A 329 -15.84 3.83 -2.06
CA PRO A 329 -15.15 3.26 -3.22
C PRO A 329 -16.12 2.46 -4.11
N LEU A 330 -16.49 3.02 -5.25
CA LEU A 330 -17.30 2.32 -6.26
C LEU A 330 -16.37 1.44 -7.08
N LEU A 331 -16.14 0.18 -6.67
CA LEU A 331 -15.44 -0.79 -7.51
C LEU A 331 -16.45 -1.62 -8.28
N HIS A 332 -16.87 -1.06 -9.42
CA HIS A 332 -17.65 -1.79 -10.40
C HIS A 332 -16.70 -2.72 -11.18
N PRO A 333 -17.04 -4.01 -11.41
CA PRO A 333 -16.24 -4.87 -12.30
C PRO A 333 -15.98 -4.23 -13.67
N GLU A 334 -16.96 -3.53 -14.24
CA GLU A 334 -16.77 -2.75 -15.48
C GLU A 334 -15.75 -1.60 -15.41
N PHE A 335 -15.38 -1.09 -14.23
CA PHE A 335 -14.27 -0.14 -14.10
C PHE A 335 -12.90 -0.78 -14.39
N GLN A 336 -12.81 -2.12 -14.45
CA GLN A 336 -11.67 -2.83 -15.04
C GLN A 336 -11.45 -2.47 -16.51
N ASN A 337 -12.51 -2.07 -17.22
CA ASN A 337 -12.47 -1.66 -18.61
C ASN A 337 -12.18 -0.15 -18.72
N PRO A 338 -10.98 0.27 -19.17
CA PRO A 338 -10.62 1.69 -19.23
C PRO A 338 -11.54 2.52 -20.12
N LEU A 339 -12.08 1.93 -21.21
CA LEU A 339 -13.00 2.64 -22.08
C LEU A 339 -14.32 2.94 -21.37
N PHE A 340 -14.85 1.98 -20.59
CA PHE A 340 -16.07 2.21 -19.82
C PHE A 340 -15.88 3.33 -18.81
N LEU A 341 -14.85 3.23 -17.97
CA LEU A 341 -14.54 4.24 -16.95
C LEU A 341 -14.34 5.62 -17.59
N LYS A 342 -13.63 5.68 -18.73
CA LYS A 342 -13.49 6.92 -19.51
C LYS A 342 -14.84 7.48 -19.96
N LEU A 343 -15.66 6.67 -20.62
CA LEU A 343 -16.95 7.12 -21.16
C LEU A 343 -17.91 7.56 -20.06
N PHE A 344 -17.87 6.86 -18.91
CA PHE A 344 -18.62 7.23 -17.71
C PHE A 344 -18.21 8.62 -17.22
N CYS A 345 -16.91 8.84 -16.99
CA CYS A 345 -16.40 10.13 -16.51
C CYS A 345 -16.61 11.26 -17.53
N GLU A 346 -16.33 11.01 -18.81
CA GLU A 346 -16.61 11.97 -19.88
C GLU A 346 -18.11 12.32 -19.94
N GLY A 347 -18.99 11.36 -19.70
CA GLY A 347 -20.44 11.56 -19.66
C GLY A 347 -20.87 12.51 -18.53
N ILE A 348 -20.35 12.29 -17.32
CA ILE A 348 -20.59 13.14 -16.14
C ILE A 348 -20.09 14.56 -16.39
N ASN A 349 -18.83 14.71 -16.81
CA ASN A 349 -18.22 16.03 -17.04
C ASN A 349 -18.95 16.80 -18.17
N LYS A 350 -19.27 16.15 -19.29
CA LYS A 350 -20.02 16.81 -20.39
C LYS A 350 -21.45 17.18 -20.03
N ALA A 351 -22.06 16.50 -19.05
CA ALA A 351 -23.36 16.87 -18.51
C ALA A 351 -23.28 18.10 -17.58
N GLY A 352 -22.08 18.66 -17.35
CA GLY A 352 -21.84 19.78 -16.45
C GLY A 352 -21.91 19.38 -14.98
N LEU A 353 -21.76 18.08 -14.68
CA LEU A 353 -21.79 17.55 -13.32
C LEU A 353 -20.37 17.36 -12.83
N THR A 354 -20.11 17.75 -11.58
CA THR A 354 -18.83 17.56 -10.87
C THR A 354 -18.88 16.42 -9.87
N ARG A 355 -20.02 15.72 -9.77
CA ARG A 355 -20.24 14.60 -8.86
C ARG A 355 -21.19 13.60 -9.50
N ILE A 356 -21.13 12.35 -9.05
CA ILE A 356 -22.11 11.32 -9.46
C ILE A 356 -23.46 11.69 -8.82
N PRO A 357 -24.54 11.92 -9.60
CA PRO A 357 -25.86 12.23 -9.04
C PRO A 357 -26.32 11.24 -7.96
N ASP A 358 -26.83 11.76 -6.83
CA ASP A 358 -27.33 10.98 -5.68
C ASP A 358 -28.44 9.96 -6.05
N GLY A 359 -29.10 10.14 -7.20
CA GLY A 359 -30.13 9.26 -7.76
C GLY A 359 -29.61 8.15 -8.70
N LEU A 360 -28.29 8.06 -8.95
CA LEU A 360 -27.65 6.93 -9.64
C LEU A 360 -27.45 5.71 -8.72
N GLN A 361 -28.30 5.57 -7.69
CA GLN A 361 -28.35 4.35 -6.90
C GLN A 361 -28.89 3.23 -7.80
N GLY A 362 -27.99 2.30 -8.09
CA GLY A 362 -28.24 1.10 -8.85
C GLY A 362 -27.83 1.13 -10.31
N ILE A 363 -27.37 -0.03 -10.74
CA ILE A 363 -26.75 -0.25 -12.06
C ILE A 363 -27.68 0.12 -13.22
N THR A 364 -28.99 -0.04 -13.07
CA THR A 364 -30.00 0.39 -14.07
C THR A 364 -29.89 1.88 -14.39
N SER A 365 -29.67 2.71 -13.37
CA SER A 365 -29.52 4.16 -13.54
C SER A 365 -28.22 4.51 -14.28
N ILE A 366 -27.13 3.77 -14.00
CA ILE A 366 -25.82 3.92 -14.67
C ILE A 366 -25.96 3.58 -16.16
N ILE A 367 -26.61 2.46 -16.49
CA ILE A 367 -26.89 2.04 -17.87
C ILE A 367 -27.69 3.11 -18.60
N ASN A 368 -28.78 3.58 -18.01
CA ASN A 368 -29.65 4.61 -18.60
C ASN A 368 -28.89 5.92 -18.84
N PHE A 369 -28.05 6.34 -17.90
CA PHE A 369 -27.20 7.52 -18.04
C PHE A 369 -26.21 7.37 -19.19
N PHE A 370 -25.52 6.23 -19.27
CA PHE A 370 -24.61 5.91 -20.36
C PHE A 370 -25.31 5.96 -21.72
N VAL A 371 -26.42 5.24 -21.89
CA VAL A 371 -27.19 5.18 -23.14
C VAL A 371 -27.71 6.57 -23.55
N LYS A 372 -28.24 7.34 -22.60
CA LYS A 372 -28.71 8.71 -22.84
C LYS A 372 -27.59 9.63 -23.33
N ASN A 373 -26.40 9.53 -22.74
CA ASN A 373 -25.27 10.34 -23.15
C ASN A 373 -24.77 10.00 -24.56
N VAL A 374 -24.70 8.70 -24.91
CA VAL A 374 -24.36 8.29 -26.28
C VAL A 374 -25.40 8.82 -27.28
N ASN A 375 -26.69 8.77 -26.93
CA ASN A 375 -27.76 9.34 -27.74
C ASN A 375 -27.57 10.84 -27.99
N ILE A 376 -27.25 11.62 -26.94
CA ILE A 376 -26.94 13.05 -27.07
C ILE A 376 -25.74 13.26 -27.99
N VAL A 377 -24.67 12.46 -27.86
CA VAL A 377 -23.48 12.59 -28.71
C VAL A 377 -23.80 12.35 -30.18
N LEU A 378 -24.53 11.28 -30.49
CA LEU A 378 -24.88 10.91 -31.87
C LEU A 378 -25.91 11.87 -32.49
N SER A 379 -26.78 12.49 -31.68
CA SER A 379 -27.76 13.48 -32.12
C SER A 379 -27.12 14.74 -32.74
N LYS A 380 -25.86 15.04 -32.41
CA LYS A 380 -25.18 16.27 -32.86
C LYS A 380 -25.15 16.36 -34.41
N PRO A 381 -25.30 17.57 -35.00
CA PRO A 381 -25.33 17.77 -36.45
C PRO A 381 -24.09 17.24 -37.21
N LYS A 382 -22.92 17.24 -36.56
CA LYS A 382 -21.67 16.73 -37.14
C LYS A 382 -21.53 15.19 -37.09
N ARG A 383 -22.49 14.49 -36.48
CA ARG A 383 -22.51 13.02 -36.35
C ARG A 383 -23.65 12.43 -37.16
N VAL A 384 -24.81 12.20 -36.56
CA VAL A 384 -25.99 11.65 -37.24
C VAL A 384 -27.06 12.73 -37.47
N GLY A 385 -27.17 13.72 -36.56
CA GLY A 385 -28.01 14.90 -36.78
C GLY A 385 -29.51 14.69 -36.58
N TYR A 386 -29.92 13.89 -35.60
CA TYR A 386 -31.32 13.68 -35.22
C TYR A 386 -31.67 14.44 -33.93
N SER A 387 -32.96 14.55 -33.58
CA SER A 387 -33.37 15.11 -32.29
C SER A 387 -33.09 14.12 -31.16
N ASP A 388 -32.33 14.55 -30.16
CA ASP A 388 -32.00 13.75 -28.96
C ASP A 388 -33.24 13.14 -28.27
N SER A 389 -34.37 13.85 -28.29
CA SER A 389 -35.65 13.41 -27.72
C SER A 389 -36.22 12.13 -28.37
N LEU A 390 -35.74 11.73 -29.55
CA LEU A 390 -36.17 10.51 -30.24
C LEU A 390 -35.58 9.21 -29.64
N ASN A 391 -34.51 9.32 -28.83
CA ASN A 391 -33.84 8.21 -28.15
C ASN A 391 -33.50 7.02 -29.07
N LEU A 392 -32.96 7.30 -30.25
CA LEU A 392 -32.71 6.28 -31.28
C LEU A 392 -31.76 5.18 -30.80
N VAL A 393 -30.79 5.51 -29.93
CA VAL A 393 -29.88 4.51 -29.33
C VAL A 393 -30.65 3.46 -28.52
N GLN A 394 -31.53 3.91 -27.61
CA GLN A 394 -32.35 2.99 -26.79
C GLN A 394 -33.26 2.13 -27.67
N LYS A 395 -33.87 2.71 -28.71
CA LYS A 395 -34.72 1.96 -29.65
C LYS A 395 -33.96 0.84 -30.35
N SER A 396 -32.75 1.13 -30.82
CA SER A 396 -31.89 0.13 -31.45
C SER A 396 -31.47 -0.98 -30.49
N ILE A 397 -31.09 -0.63 -29.26
CA ILE A 397 -30.76 -1.62 -28.22
C ILE A 397 -31.95 -2.54 -27.93
N ASN A 398 -33.14 -1.96 -27.71
CA ASN A 398 -34.35 -2.74 -27.43
C ASN A 398 -34.72 -3.69 -28.59
N ALA A 399 -34.55 -3.24 -29.84
CA ALA A 399 -34.79 -4.08 -31.01
C ALA A 399 -33.82 -5.27 -31.09
N LEU A 400 -32.53 -5.05 -30.78
CA LEU A 400 -31.53 -6.11 -30.73
C LEU A 400 -31.79 -7.10 -29.59
N ILE A 401 -32.13 -6.61 -28.39
CA ILE A 401 -32.48 -7.47 -27.24
C ILE A 401 -33.69 -8.33 -27.57
N LYS A 402 -34.75 -7.74 -28.13
CA LYS A 402 -35.90 -8.48 -28.62
C LYS A 402 -35.51 -9.58 -29.59
N CYS A 403 -34.68 -9.26 -30.59
CA CYS A 403 -34.19 -10.25 -31.55
C CYS A 403 -33.44 -11.40 -30.86
N LYS A 404 -32.60 -11.12 -29.86
CA LYS A 404 -31.88 -12.14 -29.11
C LYS A 404 -32.81 -13.02 -28.27
N VAL A 405 -33.75 -12.41 -27.55
CA VAL A 405 -34.69 -13.13 -26.68
C VAL A 405 -35.63 -14.02 -27.47
N ASP A 406 -36.22 -13.50 -28.55
CA ASP A 406 -37.20 -14.21 -29.37
C ASP A 406 -36.58 -15.43 -30.11
N ASN A 407 -35.27 -15.38 -30.38
CA ASN A 407 -34.53 -16.42 -31.10
C ASN A 407 -33.51 -17.19 -30.24
N GLU A 408 -33.47 -16.94 -28.93
CA GLU A 408 -32.53 -17.54 -27.96
C GLU A 408 -31.03 -17.43 -28.36
N LEU A 409 -30.64 -16.26 -28.86
CA LEU A 409 -29.30 -16.02 -29.40
C LEU A 409 -28.32 -15.47 -28.35
N ARG A 410 -27.08 -15.98 -28.34
CA ARG A 410 -25.97 -15.41 -27.55
C ARG A 410 -25.42 -14.11 -28.15
N TYR A 411 -25.47 -13.95 -29.47
CA TYR A 411 -25.11 -12.76 -30.22
C TYR A 411 -25.96 -12.70 -31.49
N VAL A 412 -26.09 -11.53 -32.11
CA VAL A 412 -26.84 -11.37 -33.37
C VAL A 412 -25.84 -11.28 -34.52
N LEU A 413 -26.06 -11.99 -35.63
CA LEU A 413 -25.20 -11.86 -36.81
C LEU A 413 -25.15 -10.42 -37.28
N TYR A 414 -23.98 -9.93 -37.72
CA TYR A 414 -23.82 -8.52 -38.09
C TYR A 414 -24.83 -8.08 -39.16
N GLU A 415 -25.09 -8.91 -40.17
CA GLU A 415 -26.09 -8.63 -41.21
C GLU A 415 -27.50 -8.51 -40.63
N GLN A 416 -27.92 -9.49 -39.82
CA GLN A 416 -29.23 -9.46 -39.14
C GLN A 416 -29.34 -8.27 -38.17
N ALA A 417 -28.28 -7.95 -37.44
CA ALA A 417 -28.24 -6.81 -36.53
C ALA A 417 -28.35 -5.48 -37.29
N TYR A 418 -27.69 -5.38 -38.45
CA TYR A 418 -27.79 -4.22 -39.34
C TYR A 418 -29.23 -4.01 -39.83
N GLU A 419 -29.91 -5.08 -40.24
CA GLU A 419 -31.33 -5.03 -40.64
C GLU A 419 -32.23 -4.60 -39.48
N VAL A 420 -32.16 -5.29 -38.34
CA VAL A 420 -32.96 -5.02 -37.14
C VAL A 420 -32.80 -3.57 -36.66
N VAL A 421 -31.56 -3.07 -36.60
CA VAL A 421 -31.29 -1.69 -36.18
C VAL A 421 -31.84 -0.69 -37.18
N ASN A 422 -31.59 -0.87 -38.49
CA ASN A 422 -32.08 0.07 -39.50
C ASN A 422 -33.62 0.09 -39.56
N GLU A 423 -34.28 -1.06 -39.49
CA GLU A 423 -35.74 -1.12 -39.45
C GLU A 423 -36.30 -0.34 -38.26
N SER A 424 -35.70 -0.49 -37.08
CA SER A 424 -36.16 0.16 -35.85
C SER A 424 -36.10 1.70 -35.86
N ILE A 425 -35.24 2.30 -36.70
CA ILE A 425 -35.01 3.75 -36.76
C ILE A 425 -35.34 4.40 -38.12
N SER A 426 -35.67 3.60 -39.13
CA SER A 426 -35.93 4.03 -40.52
C SER A 426 -37.01 5.10 -40.67
N SER A 427 -37.93 5.20 -39.71
CA SER A 427 -38.97 6.24 -39.69
C SER A 427 -38.48 7.61 -39.20
N PHE A 428 -37.26 7.70 -38.67
CA PHE A 428 -36.70 8.91 -38.05
C PHE A 428 -35.48 9.47 -38.77
N ILE A 429 -34.67 8.59 -39.40
CA ILE A 429 -33.46 8.98 -40.13
C ILE A 429 -33.32 8.16 -41.42
N ASP A 430 -32.82 8.81 -42.48
CA ASP A 430 -32.47 8.15 -43.75
C ASP A 430 -31.01 7.66 -43.79
N LYS A 431 -30.23 7.92 -42.72
CA LYS A 431 -28.81 7.57 -42.64
C LYS A 431 -28.63 6.08 -42.32
N LYS A 432 -28.17 5.30 -43.30
CA LYS A 432 -27.77 3.90 -43.12
C LYS A 432 -26.46 3.78 -42.30
N GLY A 433 -26.27 2.66 -41.61
CA GLY A 433 -25.04 2.36 -40.86
C GLY A 433 -25.04 2.89 -39.42
N PHE A 434 -26.21 3.11 -38.82
CA PHE A 434 -26.31 3.55 -37.42
C PHE A 434 -25.68 2.54 -36.44
N ILE A 435 -25.74 1.25 -36.76
CA ILE A 435 -25.09 0.18 -35.98
C ILE A 435 -23.57 0.40 -35.84
N ASP A 436 -22.90 0.93 -36.87
CA ASP A 436 -21.45 1.18 -36.83
C ASP A 436 -21.11 2.37 -35.93
N GLU A 437 -22.01 3.35 -35.81
CA GLU A 437 -21.87 4.44 -34.84
C GLU A 437 -22.05 3.93 -33.41
N LEU A 438 -22.97 2.97 -33.18
CA LEU A 438 -23.13 2.31 -31.87
C LEU A 438 -21.91 1.48 -31.48
N ILE A 439 -21.27 0.81 -32.46
CA ILE A 439 -20.00 0.11 -32.25
C ILE A 439 -18.87 1.11 -31.96
N THR A 440 -18.84 2.23 -32.67
CA THR A 440 -17.81 3.27 -32.50
C THR A 440 -17.88 3.97 -31.15
N GLU A 441 -19.09 4.24 -30.63
CA GLU A 441 -19.29 4.84 -29.31
C GLU A 441 -19.26 3.82 -28.16
N GLY A 442 -18.97 2.54 -28.44
CA GLY A 442 -18.79 1.51 -27.41
C GLY A 442 -20.07 1.00 -26.77
N VAL A 443 -21.23 1.19 -27.41
CA VAL A 443 -22.51 0.58 -26.97
C VAL A 443 -22.56 -0.90 -27.36
N LEU A 444 -22.11 -1.19 -28.58
CA LEU A 444 -22.07 -2.54 -29.14
C LEU A 444 -20.62 -2.97 -29.39
N SER A 445 -20.35 -4.25 -29.24
CA SER A 445 -19.10 -4.88 -29.64
C SER A 445 -19.35 -5.79 -30.85
N LYS A 446 -18.42 -5.72 -31.81
CA LYS A 446 -18.37 -6.62 -32.97
C LYS A 446 -17.15 -7.52 -32.83
N ASN A 447 -17.38 -8.83 -32.79
CA ASN A 447 -16.35 -9.87 -32.67
C ASN A 447 -16.63 -11.05 -33.61
N LEU A 448 -15.63 -11.92 -33.76
CA LEU A 448 -15.76 -13.21 -34.46
C LEU A 448 -16.15 -14.30 -33.48
N PHE A 449 -17.14 -15.10 -33.84
CA PHE A 449 -17.57 -16.27 -33.09
C PHE A 449 -17.30 -17.53 -33.92
N TRP A 450 -16.51 -18.43 -33.36
CA TRP A 450 -16.05 -19.64 -34.03
C TRP A 450 -17.08 -20.77 -33.83
N LYS A 451 -17.58 -21.35 -34.94
CA LYS A 451 -18.48 -22.52 -34.97
C LYS A 451 -17.71 -23.84 -35.13
N GLY A 452 -16.48 -23.76 -35.62
CA GLY A 452 -15.54 -24.88 -35.79
C GLY A 452 -14.12 -24.35 -35.97
N ALA A 453 -13.20 -25.19 -36.47
CA ALA A 453 -11.81 -24.78 -36.71
C ALA A 453 -11.67 -23.71 -37.82
N ASP A 454 -12.49 -23.81 -38.87
CA ASP A 454 -12.41 -22.96 -40.08
C ASP A 454 -13.72 -22.20 -40.39
N ASP A 455 -14.76 -22.38 -39.56
CA ASP A 455 -16.05 -21.73 -39.73
C ASP A 455 -16.28 -20.71 -38.61
N TYR A 456 -16.50 -19.46 -39.00
CA TYR A 456 -16.74 -18.35 -38.09
C TYR A 456 -17.80 -17.42 -38.66
N GLU A 457 -18.45 -16.68 -37.76
CA GLU A 457 -19.36 -15.63 -38.15
C GLU A 457 -19.12 -14.35 -37.36
N GLU A 458 -19.44 -13.22 -37.98
CA GLU A 458 -19.38 -11.92 -37.33
C GLU A 458 -20.65 -11.71 -36.50
N GLY A 459 -20.47 -11.59 -35.19
CA GLY A 459 -21.55 -11.34 -34.25
C GLY A 459 -21.45 -9.97 -33.60
N VAL A 460 -22.61 -9.39 -33.29
CA VAL A 460 -22.78 -8.15 -32.54
C VAL A 460 -23.54 -8.44 -31.26
N TYR A 461 -23.07 -7.85 -30.16
CA TYR A 461 -23.66 -7.94 -28.83
C TYR A 461 -23.37 -6.64 -28.06
N LEU A 462 -23.97 -6.45 -26.88
CA LEU A 462 -23.67 -5.26 -26.08
C LEU A 462 -22.24 -5.32 -25.55
N ALA A 463 -21.55 -4.18 -25.50
CA ALA A 463 -20.13 -4.15 -25.12
C ALA A 463 -19.87 -4.58 -23.66
N TYR A 464 -20.90 -4.54 -22.81
CA TYR A 464 -20.83 -4.85 -21.39
C TYR A 464 -21.88 -5.92 -21.06
N GLU A 465 -21.44 -7.08 -20.58
CA GLU A 465 -22.29 -8.26 -20.33
C GLU A 465 -23.37 -7.95 -19.28
N ARG A 466 -23.00 -7.36 -18.16
CA ARG A 466 -23.94 -6.98 -17.11
C ARG A 466 -24.99 -5.95 -17.59
N PHE A 467 -24.64 -5.06 -18.53
CA PHE A 467 -25.62 -4.16 -19.12
C PHE A 467 -26.63 -4.92 -19.97
N GLU A 468 -26.15 -5.92 -20.71
CA GLU A 468 -27.01 -6.80 -21.51
C GLU A 468 -27.99 -7.57 -20.63
N ASP A 469 -27.53 -8.14 -19.52
CA ASP A 469 -28.39 -8.87 -18.58
C ASP A 469 -29.48 -7.98 -18.01
N HIS A 470 -29.11 -6.79 -17.54
CA HIS A 470 -30.06 -5.82 -17.00
C HIS A 470 -31.10 -5.36 -18.03
N LEU A 471 -30.66 -5.01 -19.24
CA LEU A 471 -31.58 -4.58 -20.29
C LEU A 471 -32.45 -5.74 -20.80
N THR A 472 -31.94 -6.97 -20.79
CA THR A 472 -32.69 -8.19 -21.12
C THR A 472 -33.77 -8.45 -20.07
N VAL A 473 -33.45 -8.39 -18.78
CA VAL A 473 -34.44 -8.49 -17.70
C VAL A 473 -35.48 -7.38 -17.80
N GLN A 474 -35.08 -6.15 -18.08
CA GLN A 474 -36.01 -5.04 -18.28
C GLN A 474 -37.02 -5.36 -19.40
N TYR A 475 -36.54 -5.83 -20.56
CA TYR A 475 -37.40 -6.26 -21.66
C TYR A 475 -38.33 -7.41 -21.26
N LEU A 476 -37.82 -8.43 -20.58
CA LEU A 476 -38.61 -9.59 -20.13
C LEU A 476 -39.73 -9.17 -19.15
N LEU A 477 -39.44 -8.29 -18.19
CA LEU A 477 -40.43 -7.81 -17.22
C LEU A 477 -41.49 -6.90 -17.86
N GLU A 478 -41.15 -6.17 -18.91
CA GLU A 478 -42.10 -5.37 -19.70
C GLU A 478 -43.03 -6.24 -20.55
N GLN A 479 -42.52 -7.33 -21.16
CA GLN A 479 -43.33 -8.23 -21.99
C GLN A 479 -44.20 -9.20 -21.18
N TYR A 480 -43.74 -9.62 -20.00
CA TYR A 480 -44.38 -10.64 -19.18
C TYR A 480 -44.74 -10.08 -17.79
N PRO A 481 -45.81 -9.29 -17.65
CA PRO A 481 -46.12 -8.58 -16.41
C PRO A 481 -46.77 -9.44 -15.31
N GLU A 482 -47.27 -10.64 -15.63
CA GLU A 482 -47.97 -11.58 -14.71
C GLU A 482 -46.96 -12.51 -13.99
N LEU A 483 -45.99 -11.94 -13.28
CA LEU A 483 -44.80 -12.67 -12.77
C LEU A 483 -45.12 -13.93 -11.94
N GLU A 484 -46.15 -13.92 -11.08
CA GLU A 484 -46.55 -15.10 -10.29
C GLU A 484 -46.94 -16.31 -11.14
N LYS A 485 -47.42 -16.07 -12.37
CA LYS A 485 -47.78 -17.10 -13.34
C LYS A 485 -46.63 -17.37 -14.30
N ASP A 486 -45.91 -16.34 -14.72
CA ASP A 486 -44.84 -16.45 -15.71
C ASP A 486 -43.61 -17.20 -15.19
N PHE A 487 -43.36 -17.20 -13.87
CA PHE A 487 -42.31 -18.00 -13.22
C PHE A 487 -42.77 -19.40 -12.75
N LYS A 488 -44.05 -19.78 -12.93
CA LYS A 488 -44.55 -21.14 -12.63
C LYS A 488 -44.42 -22.08 -13.82
N GLU A 489 -44.58 -23.38 -13.58
CA GLU A 489 -44.57 -24.41 -14.63
C GLU A 489 -45.52 -24.03 -15.80
N ASN A 490 -44.99 -24.02 -17.03
CA ASN A 490 -45.61 -23.54 -18.29
C ASN A 490 -45.64 -22.00 -18.50
N GLY A 491 -45.15 -21.21 -17.55
CA GLY A 491 -44.93 -19.78 -17.69
C GLY A 491 -43.75 -19.44 -18.62
N LYS A 492 -43.73 -18.21 -19.15
CA LYS A 492 -42.71 -17.78 -20.14
C LYS A 492 -41.32 -17.55 -19.56
N LEU A 493 -41.23 -17.31 -18.25
CA LEU A 493 -39.97 -17.10 -17.52
C LEU A 493 -39.50 -18.35 -16.77
N TYR A 494 -40.32 -19.41 -16.70
CA TYR A 494 -39.99 -20.64 -15.99
C TYR A 494 -38.68 -21.30 -16.43
N LYS A 495 -38.32 -21.20 -17.72
CA LYS A 495 -37.06 -21.78 -18.24
C LYS A 495 -35.79 -21.26 -17.56
N TYR A 496 -35.84 -20.08 -16.94
CA TYR A 496 -34.71 -19.49 -16.21
C TYR A 496 -34.60 -20.05 -14.78
N VAL A 497 -35.68 -20.64 -14.26
CA VAL A 497 -35.83 -21.09 -12.86
C VAL A 497 -36.40 -22.51 -12.74
N GLU A 498 -36.31 -23.33 -13.79
CA GLU A 498 -36.92 -24.67 -13.79
C GLU A 498 -36.28 -25.63 -12.76
N ASN A 499 -35.00 -25.41 -12.45
CA ASN A 499 -34.20 -26.16 -11.49
C ASN A 499 -32.92 -25.37 -11.17
N GLU A 500 -32.14 -25.86 -10.19
CA GLU A 500 -30.90 -25.22 -9.77
C GLU A 500 -29.87 -25.07 -10.91
N ASN A 501 -29.78 -26.03 -11.84
CA ASN A 501 -28.86 -25.92 -12.97
C ASN A 501 -29.25 -24.78 -13.94
N ALA A 502 -30.55 -24.52 -14.11
CA ALA A 502 -31.02 -23.39 -14.91
C ALA A 502 -30.64 -22.06 -14.26
N VAL A 503 -30.78 -21.96 -12.93
CA VAL A 503 -30.36 -20.76 -12.18
C VAL A 503 -28.86 -20.50 -12.35
N TYR A 504 -28.00 -21.53 -12.28
CA TYR A 504 -26.57 -21.39 -12.55
C TYR A 504 -26.27 -21.00 -14.01
N ARG A 505 -26.99 -21.57 -14.97
CA ARG A 505 -26.80 -21.26 -16.40
C ARG A 505 -27.13 -19.80 -16.73
N TYR A 506 -28.14 -19.24 -16.08
CA TYR A 506 -28.65 -17.90 -16.34
C TYR A 506 -28.31 -16.91 -15.21
N LYS A 507 -27.19 -17.13 -14.51
CA LYS A 507 -26.82 -16.40 -13.30
C LYS A 507 -26.93 -14.88 -13.43
N GLY A 508 -26.38 -14.29 -14.50
CA GLY A 508 -26.47 -12.84 -14.72
C GLY A 508 -27.89 -12.30 -14.83
N LEU A 509 -28.82 -13.06 -15.43
CA LEU A 509 -30.25 -12.71 -15.44
C LEU A 509 -30.89 -12.87 -14.06
N ILE A 510 -30.50 -13.88 -13.28
CA ILE A 510 -30.99 -14.11 -11.92
C ILE A 510 -30.55 -12.98 -10.97
N GLU A 511 -29.31 -12.52 -11.08
CA GLU A 511 -28.79 -11.34 -10.40
C GLU A 511 -29.61 -10.09 -10.79
N ALA A 512 -29.82 -9.87 -12.08
CA ALA A 512 -30.62 -8.75 -12.57
C ALA A 512 -32.10 -8.81 -12.14
N PHE A 513 -32.72 -10.00 -12.07
CA PHE A 513 -34.08 -10.18 -11.51
C PHE A 513 -34.13 -9.83 -10.03
N SER A 514 -33.11 -10.23 -9.27
CA SER A 514 -32.99 -9.94 -7.82
C SER A 514 -32.85 -8.45 -7.52
N ILE A 515 -32.42 -7.64 -8.50
CA ILE A 515 -32.37 -6.17 -8.43
C ILE A 515 -33.69 -5.56 -8.91
N GLN A 516 -34.13 -5.88 -10.13
CA GLN A 516 -35.20 -5.14 -10.81
C GLN A 516 -36.62 -5.50 -10.34
N ILE A 517 -36.86 -6.75 -9.92
CA ILE A 517 -38.20 -7.13 -9.44
C ILE A 517 -38.57 -6.37 -8.17
N PRO A 518 -37.71 -6.28 -7.13
CA PRO A 518 -37.95 -5.41 -5.98
C PRO A 518 -38.20 -3.95 -6.37
N GLU A 519 -37.41 -3.38 -7.28
CA GLU A 519 -37.53 -1.97 -7.70
C GLU A 519 -38.82 -1.65 -8.46
N ILE A 520 -39.35 -2.59 -9.24
CA ILE A 520 -40.51 -2.37 -10.11
C ILE A 520 -41.81 -2.79 -9.40
N LYS A 521 -41.77 -3.89 -8.64
CA LYS A 521 -42.97 -4.52 -8.09
C LYS A 521 -43.12 -4.36 -6.58
N GLY A 522 -42.03 -4.05 -5.87
CA GLY A 522 -42.03 -3.86 -4.41
C GLY A 522 -42.04 -5.14 -3.58
N TYR A 523 -41.82 -6.31 -4.20
CA TYR A 523 -41.66 -7.59 -3.50
C TYR A 523 -40.42 -8.34 -4.02
N GLU A 524 -39.94 -9.31 -3.25
CA GLU A 524 -38.66 -9.98 -3.48
C GLU A 524 -38.75 -11.09 -4.55
N PHE A 525 -37.71 -11.24 -5.38
CA PHE A 525 -37.70 -12.25 -6.46
C PHE A 525 -37.88 -13.67 -5.93
N TYR A 526 -37.21 -14.02 -4.84
CA TYR A 526 -37.30 -15.35 -4.24
C TYR A 526 -38.72 -15.72 -3.76
N SER A 527 -39.61 -14.74 -3.59
CA SER A 527 -41.02 -15.00 -3.25
C SER A 527 -41.80 -15.64 -4.40
N LEU A 528 -41.35 -15.45 -5.65
CA LEU A 528 -41.96 -16.01 -6.86
C LEU A 528 -41.55 -17.47 -7.10
N ILE A 529 -40.45 -17.92 -6.49
CA ILE A 529 -39.84 -19.24 -6.69
C ILE A 529 -39.60 -19.96 -5.35
N PRO A 530 -40.67 -20.26 -4.58
CA PRO A 530 -40.55 -20.74 -3.20
C PRO A 530 -39.78 -22.06 -3.06
N ASP A 531 -39.78 -22.92 -4.09
CA ASP A 531 -39.09 -24.21 -4.08
C ASP A 531 -37.56 -24.08 -4.25
N LEU A 532 -37.08 -22.94 -4.75
CA LEU A 532 -35.66 -22.66 -5.01
C LEU A 532 -35.08 -21.58 -4.10
N ARG A 533 -35.89 -20.96 -3.24
CA ARG A 533 -35.50 -19.80 -2.42
C ARG A 533 -34.33 -20.09 -1.46
N ASP A 534 -34.13 -21.34 -1.05
CA ASP A 534 -33.03 -21.71 -0.14
C ASP A 534 -31.77 -22.16 -0.90
N LYS A 535 -31.80 -22.22 -2.23
CA LYS A 535 -30.68 -22.69 -3.04
C LYS A 535 -29.59 -21.64 -3.11
N TYR A 536 -28.33 -22.09 -3.01
CA TYR A 536 -27.15 -21.24 -2.97
C TYR A 536 -27.12 -20.13 -4.04
N PRO A 537 -27.36 -20.38 -5.35
CA PRO A 537 -27.28 -19.31 -6.36
C PRO A 537 -28.38 -18.24 -6.22
N ILE A 538 -29.54 -18.56 -5.65
CA ILE A 538 -30.59 -17.57 -5.35
C ILE A 538 -30.20 -16.73 -4.14
N VAL A 539 -29.70 -17.37 -3.09
CA VAL A 539 -29.21 -16.68 -1.89
C VAL A 539 -28.03 -15.76 -2.23
N GLU A 540 -27.09 -16.23 -3.04
CA GLU A 540 -25.95 -15.44 -3.53
C GLU A 540 -26.40 -14.24 -4.36
N SER A 541 -27.31 -14.45 -5.32
CA SER A 541 -27.85 -13.36 -6.16
C SER A 541 -28.62 -12.31 -5.35
N PHE A 542 -29.33 -12.73 -4.29
CA PHE A 542 -29.95 -11.81 -3.35
C PHE A 542 -28.89 -10.97 -2.62
N VAL A 543 -27.82 -11.59 -2.10
CA VAL A 543 -26.74 -10.86 -1.42
C VAL A 543 -26.11 -9.85 -2.37
N GLU A 544 -25.73 -10.26 -3.58
CA GLU A 544 -25.14 -9.34 -4.58
C GLU A 544 -26.08 -8.17 -4.91
N SER A 545 -27.39 -8.42 -4.98
CA SER A 545 -28.38 -7.37 -5.26
C SER A 545 -28.39 -6.24 -4.21
N LEU A 546 -27.99 -6.50 -2.96
CA LEU A 546 -27.98 -5.50 -1.89
C LEU A 546 -27.03 -4.33 -2.17
N LEU A 547 -25.96 -4.57 -2.95
CA LEU A 547 -25.04 -3.52 -3.37
C LEU A 547 -25.65 -2.58 -4.42
N TRP A 548 -26.58 -3.10 -5.24
CA TRP A 548 -26.97 -2.49 -6.51
C TRP A 548 -28.44 -2.10 -6.62
N ARG A 549 -29.32 -2.55 -5.74
CA ARG A 549 -30.74 -2.20 -5.81
C ARG A 549 -31.04 -0.93 -5.02
N LYS A 550 -32.11 -0.21 -5.39
CA LYS A 550 -32.53 0.98 -4.66
C LYS A 550 -32.75 0.68 -3.17
N VAL A 551 -32.22 1.56 -2.31
CA VAL A 551 -32.19 1.34 -0.86
C VAL A 551 -33.57 1.24 -0.22
N ASP A 552 -34.57 1.91 -0.79
CA ASP A 552 -35.97 1.90 -0.33
C ASP A 552 -36.68 0.56 -0.57
N THR A 553 -36.11 -0.31 -1.40
CA THR A 553 -36.62 -1.68 -1.61
C THR A 553 -36.15 -2.65 -0.52
N ILE A 554 -35.09 -2.32 0.22
CA ILE A 554 -34.53 -3.17 1.28
C ILE A 554 -35.27 -2.90 2.58
N ASN A 555 -35.86 -3.93 3.17
CA ASN A 555 -36.75 -3.78 4.33
C ASN A 555 -36.66 -4.97 5.29
N GLU A 556 -37.55 -5.02 6.29
CA GLU A 556 -37.58 -6.09 7.29
C GLU A 556 -37.78 -7.50 6.72
N GLU A 557 -38.46 -7.65 5.56
CA GLU A 557 -38.55 -8.93 4.86
C GLU A 557 -37.18 -9.39 4.37
N SER A 558 -36.39 -8.47 3.79
CA SER A 558 -35.01 -8.72 3.37
C SER A 558 -34.15 -9.18 4.56
N LYS A 559 -34.28 -8.53 5.73
CA LYS A 559 -33.57 -8.93 6.96
C LYS A 559 -33.99 -10.31 7.47
N LYS A 560 -35.28 -10.62 7.39
CA LYS A 560 -35.79 -11.95 7.77
C LYS A 560 -35.16 -13.03 6.88
N TYR A 561 -35.14 -12.80 5.57
CA TYR A 561 -34.50 -13.70 4.61
C TYR A 561 -33.00 -13.85 4.86
N VAL A 562 -32.30 -12.77 5.22
CA VAL A 562 -30.89 -12.84 5.64
C VAL A 562 -30.72 -13.83 6.81
N ASN A 563 -31.49 -13.63 7.88
CA ASN A 563 -31.38 -14.46 9.09
C ASN A 563 -31.76 -15.93 8.87
N GLU A 564 -32.72 -16.20 7.98
CA GLU A 564 -33.23 -17.55 7.71
C GLU A 564 -32.39 -18.32 6.67
N HIS A 565 -31.85 -17.65 5.65
CA HIS A 565 -31.24 -18.29 4.49
C HIS A 565 -29.81 -17.86 4.20
N VAL A 566 -29.49 -16.56 4.29
CA VAL A 566 -28.13 -16.06 3.98
C VAL A 566 -27.10 -16.52 4.99
N LEU A 567 -27.44 -16.46 6.29
CA LEU A 567 -26.51 -16.86 7.36
C LEU A 567 -26.41 -18.40 7.51
N SER A 568 -27.20 -19.17 6.75
CA SER A 568 -27.23 -20.64 6.82
C SER A 568 -26.07 -21.32 6.07
N TYR A 569 -25.44 -20.64 5.11
CA TYR A 569 -24.24 -21.12 4.42
C TYR A 569 -23.03 -20.25 4.73
N GLN A 570 -21.88 -20.86 5.02
CA GLN A 570 -20.65 -20.12 5.31
C GLN A 570 -20.24 -19.19 4.15
N GLY A 571 -20.35 -19.66 2.90
CA GLY A 571 -20.01 -18.85 1.72
C GLY A 571 -20.87 -17.58 1.59
N THR A 572 -22.20 -17.70 1.75
CA THR A 572 -23.09 -16.53 1.67
C THR A 572 -23.04 -15.67 2.92
N HIS A 573 -22.74 -16.23 4.09
CA HIS A 573 -22.47 -15.48 5.31
C HIS A 573 -21.28 -14.53 5.14
N ASP A 574 -20.15 -15.06 4.65
CA ASP A 574 -18.94 -14.28 4.47
C ASP A 574 -19.10 -13.25 3.34
N TYR A 575 -19.80 -13.61 2.27
CA TYR A 575 -20.13 -12.70 1.17
C TYR A 575 -21.11 -11.60 1.57
N PHE A 576 -22.08 -11.91 2.45
CA PHE A 576 -23.00 -10.91 2.99
C PHE A 576 -22.24 -9.84 3.77
N TRP A 577 -21.33 -10.21 4.67
CA TRP A 577 -20.58 -9.23 5.43
C TRP A 577 -19.64 -8.39 4.56
N GLU A 578 -19.01 -8.96 3.52
CA GLU A 578 -18.31 -8.16 2.51
C GLU A 578 -19.22 -7.13 1.86
N THR A 579 -20.39 -7.58 1.41
CA THR A 579 -21.36 -6.72 0.73
C THR A 579 -21.88 -5.61 1.64
N ILE A 580 -22.21 -5.94 2.90
CA ILE A 580 -22.67 -4.96 3.89
C ILE A 580 -21.57 -3.95 4.19
N LEU A 581 -20.33 -4.39 4.39
CA LEU A 581 -19.22 -3.48 4.66
C LEU A 581 -19.01 -2.46 3.53
N ALA A 582 -19.25 -2.87 2.28
CA ALA A 582 -19.22 -1.98 1.12
C ALA A 582 -20.34 -0.92 1.09
N VAL A 583 -21.44 -1.10 1.82
CA VAL A 583 -22.59 -0.16 1.81
C VAL A 583 -22.85 0.53 3.15
N THR A 584 -22.04 0.24 4.17
CA THR A 584 -22.25 0.79 5.53
C THR A 584 -22.29 2.32 5.58
N ALA A 585 -21.55 3.00 4.72
CA ALA A 585 -21.44 4.45 4.66
C ALA A 585 -22.60 5.16 3.90
N ILE A 586 -23.56 4.40 3.37
CA ILE A 586 -24.72 4.92 2.63
C ILE A 586 -25.85 5.24 3.65
N PRO A 587 -26.22 6.53 3.85
CA PRO A 587 -27.15 6.92 4.91
C PRO A 587 -28.49 6.22 4.91
N ASN A 588 -29.13 6.13 3.75
CA ASN A 588 -30.47 5.58 3.63
C ASN A 588 -30.48 4.06 3.42
N HIS A 589 -29.33 3.39 3.44
CA HIS A 589 -29.27 1.94 3.28
C HIS A 589 -29.77 1.23 4.55
N PHE A 590 -30.66 0.26 4.40
CA PHE A 590 -31.26 -0.45 5.53
C PHE A 590 -30.22 -1.12 6.45
N PHE A 591 -29.15 -1.68 5.86
CA PHE A 591 -28.02 -2.28 6.57
C PHE A 591 -26.81 -1.33 6.72
N ASN A 592 -27.04 -0.02 6.84
CA ASN A 592 -25.96 0.96 7.06
C ASN A 592 -25.19 0.72 8.39
N ALA A 593 -24.21 1.57 8.67
CA ALA A 593 -23.38 1.45 9.87
C ALA A 593 -24.17 1.56 11.19
N HIS A 594 -25.31 2.28 11.24
CA HIS A 594 -26.18 2.27 12.43
C HIS A 594 -26.78 0.88 12.66
N SER A 595 -27.20 0.18 11.60
CA SER A 595 -27.65 -1.21 11.70
C SER A 595 -26.53 -2.14 12.17
N LEU A 596 -25.32 -1.99 11.63
CA LEU A 596 -24.13 -2.73 12.07
C LEU A 596 -23.84 -2.50 13.56
N HIS A 597 -23.81 -1.24 13.99
CA HIS A 597 -23.57 -0.86 15.38
C HIS A 597 -24.62 -1.44 16.32
N ASN A 598 -25.90 -1.31 15.97
CA ASN A 598 -27.00 -1.88 16.75
C ASN A 598 -26.96 -3.41 16.81
N HIS A 599 -26.40 -4.09 15.81
CA HIS A 599 -26.21 -5.53 15.82
C HIS A 599 -25.07 -5.92 16.77
N LEU A 600 -23.90 -5.28 16.63
CA LEU A 600 -22.68 -5.62 17.38
C LEU A 600 -22.73 -5.21 18.86
N LEU A 601 -23.45 -4.13 19.19
CA LEU A 601 -23.59 -3.63 20.57
C LEU A 601 -24.31 -4.62 21.50
N ARG A 602 -25.13 -5.52 20.96
CA ARG A 602 -25.93 -6.49 21.75
C ARG A 602 -25.10 -7.63 22.35
N PHE A 603 -23.90 -7.84 21.83
CA PHE A 603 -23.06 -8.95 22.22
C PHE A 603 -22.18 -8.60 23.43
N SER A 604 -21.94 -9.58 24.29
CA SER A 604 -20.84 -9.49 25.25
C SER A 604 -19.51 -9.40 24.49
N LEU A 605 -18.45 -8.92 25.14
CA LEU A 605 -17.10 -8.91 24.55
C LEU A 605 -16.73 -10.31 24.00
N ALA A 606 -16.96 -11.34 24.81
CA ALA A 606 -16.69 -12.73 24.45
C ALA A 606 -17.51 -13.24 23.25
N ASP A 607 -18.80 -12.91 23.17
CA ASP A 607 -19.66 -13.34 22.06
C ASP A 607 -19.36 -12.59 20.77
N ARG A 608 -19.03 -11.29 20.87
CA ARG A 608 -18.58 -10.51 19.72
C ARG A 608 -17.26 -11.05 19.20
N ASP A 609 -16.33 -11.38 20.09
CA ASP A 609 -15.05 -11.95 19.71
C ASP A 609 -15.15 -13.37 19.14
N ALA A 610 -16.21 -14.13 19.48
CA ALA A 610 -16.47 -15.44 18.91
C ALA A 610 -17.02 -15.41 17.48
N ASN A 611 -17.59 -14.28 17.05
CA ASN A 611 -18.25 -14.16 15.75
C ASN A 611 -17.58 -13.09 14.88
N TRP A 612 -17.74 -11.81 15.25
CA TRP A 612 -17.29 -10.66 14.47
C TRP A 612 -15.77 -10.58 14.38
N THR A 613 -15.06 -10.69 15.50
CA THR A 613 -13.60 -10.55 15.52
C THR A 613 -12.91 -11.69 14.76
N GLN A 614 -13.44 -12.91 14.82
CA GLN A 614 -12.90 -14.02 14.01
C GLN A 614 -13.14 -13.80 12.52
N LEU A 615 -14.29 -13.26 12.14
CA LEU A 615 -14.61 -12.93 10.74
C LEU A 615 -13.62 -11.92 10.15
N LEU A 616 -13.16 -10.94 10.94
CA LEU A 616 -12.22 -9.91 10.49
C LEU A 616 -10.79 -10.42 10.21
N LYS A 617 -10.43 -11.64 10.64
CA LYS A 617 -9.05 -12.17 10.62
C LYS A 617 -8.32 -11.97 9.29
N TYR A 618 -9.00 -12.30 8.17
CA TYR A 618 -8.44 -12.25 6.81
C TYR A 618 -9.12 -11.20 5.93
N LYS A 619 -9.76 -10.21 6.54
CA LYS A 619 -10.55 -9.20 5.82
C LYS A 619 -9.73 -8.00 5.41
N TYR A 620 -8.49 -7.85 5.88
CA TYR A 620 -7.58 -6.81 5.41
C TYR A 620 -6.74 -7.34 4.25
N ASP A 621 -7.36 -7.44 3.08
CA ASP A 621 -6.76 -7.90 1.82
C ASP A 621 -7.08 -6.92 0.69
N ASN A 622 -6.24 -6.83 -0.34
CA ASN A 622 -6.39 -5.84 -1.43
C ASN A 622 -7.72 -5.95 -2.19
N GLU A 623 -8.34 -7.13 -2.22
CA GLU A 623 -9.63 -7.34 -2.88
C GLU A 623 -10.83 -7.03 -1.97
N SER A 624 -10.60 -6.81 -0.67
CA SER A 624 -11.66 -6.68 0.34
C SER A 624 -12.32 -5.31 0.39
N SER A 625 -13.57 -5.27 0.86
CA SER A 625 -14.31 -4.03 1.13
C SER A 625 -13.69 -3.21 2.27
N VAL A 626 -13.07 -3.91 3.22
CA VAL A 626 -12.42 -3.34 4.40
C VAL A 626 -11.19 -2.53 4.03
N LYS A 627 -10.26 -3.13 3.26
CA LYS A 627 -9.04 -2.43 2.80
C LYS A 627 -9.40 -1.20 1.99
N ARG A 628 -10.37 -1.32 1.07
CA ARG A 628 -10.85 -0.20 0.25
C ARG A 628 -11.41 0.95 1.08
N LEU A 629 -12.22 0.66 2.11
CA LEU A 629 -12.75 1.69 3.01
C LEU A 629 -11.61 2.40 3.75
N ILE A 630 -10.62 1.66 4.24
CA ILE A 630 -9.45 2.20 4.94
C ILE A 630 -8.61 3.08 4.00
N ASP A 631 -8.30 2.61 2.80
CA ASP A 631 -7.46 3.33 1.83
C ASP A 631 -8.12 4.62 1.34
N TRP A 632 -9.44 4.60 1.15
CA TRP A 632 -10.21 5.80 0.86
C TRP A 632 -10.23 6.79 2.02
N ALA A 633 -10.41 6.28 3.25
CA ALA A 633 -10.49 7.10 4.44
C ALA A 633 -9.14 7.74 4.79
N TRP A 634 -8.06 6.96 4.73
CA TRP A 634 -6.69 7.38 5.07
C TRP A 634 -6.05 8.29 4.01
N ASN A 635 -6.45 8.18 2.74
CA ASN A 635 -5.97 9.09 1.70
C ASN A 635 -6.16 10.57 2.10
N GLU A 636 -5.16 11.43 2.00
CA GLU A 636 -5.23 12.84 2.42
C GLU A 636 -5.95 13.79 1.43
N THR A 637 -6.58 13.28 0.37
CA THR A 637 -7.39 14.11 -0.55
C THR A 637 -8.57 14.79 0.15
N ASP A 638 -8.94 15.99 -0.33
CA ASP A 638 -10.10 16.73 0.17
C ASP A 638 -11.37 15.89 0.14
N LYS A 639 -12.09 15.89 1.27
CA LYS A 639 -13.37 15.20 1.50
C LYS A 639 -14.44 16.14 2.01
N SER A 640 -14.27 17.45 1.84
CA SER A 640 -15.22 18.48 2.29
C SER A 640 -16.62 18.30 1.69
N HIS A 641 -16.72 17.76 0.47
CA HIS A 641 -17.98 17.48 -0.23
C HIS A 641 -18.81 16.34 0.38
N ILE A 642 -18.18 15.47 1.17
CA ILE A 642 -18.82 14.31 1.78
C ILE A 642 -19.71 14.77 2.93
N SER A 643 -20.95 14.26 2.97
CA SER A 643 -21.88 14.59 4.05
C SER A 643 -21.38 14.11 5.40
N ASP A 644 -21.65 14.88 6.46
CA ASP A 644 -21.30 14.49 7.84
C ASP A 644 -21.87 13.12 8.21
N GLU A 645 -23.09 12.79 7.76
CA GLU A 645 -23.71 11.49 8.02
C GLU A 645 -22.92 10.33 7.38
N SER A 646 -22.47 10.47 6.14
CA SER A 646 -21.61 9.44 5.52
C SER A 646 -20.26 9.31 6.24
N VAL A 647 -19.64 10.42 6.66
CA VAL A 647 -18.39 10.38 7.44
C VAL A 647 -18.61 9.67 8.78
N LEU A 648 -19.71 9.99 9.46
CA LEU A 648 -20.11 9.36 10.71
C LEU A 648 -20.31 7.86 10.54
N LEU A 649 -21.06 7.43 9.51
CA LEU A 649 -21.31 6.03 9.21
C LEU A 649 -20.02 5.26 8.89
N SER A 650 -19.15 5.81 8.03
CA SER A 650 -17.83 5.24 7.77
C SER A 650 -17.02 5.09 9.06
N SER A 651 -17.04 6.11 9.92
CA SER A 651 -16.31 6.12 11.19
C SER A 651 -16.88 5.11 12.19
N ILE A 652 -18.20 4.89 12.22
CA ILE A 652 -18.85 3.82 13.01
C ILE A 652 -18.33 2.46 12.56
N THR A 653 -18.27 2.21 11.25
CA THR A 653 -17.75 0.94 10.71
C THR A 653 -16.28 0.75 11.06
N LEU A 654 -15.43 1.76 10.82
CA LEU A 654 -14.01 1.72 11.16
C LEU A 654 -13.78 1.47 12.66
N SER A 655 -14.62 2.06 13.53
CA SER A 655 -14.57 1.82 14.98
C SER A 655 -14.78 0.35 15.35
N TRP A 656 -15.63 -0.37 14.60
CA TRP A 656 -15.84 -1.81 14.81
C TRP A 656 -14.71 -2.69 14.26
N PHE A 657 -13.83 -2.16 13.43
CA PHE A 657 -12.59 -2.87 13.05
C PHE A 657 -11.58 -2.89 14.20
N HIS A 658 -11.70 -2.00 15.18
CA HIS A 658 -10.80 -2.00 16.34
C HIS A 658 -10.95 -3.24 17.24
N THR A 659 -12.03 -4.03 17.11
CA THR A 659 -12.16 -5.30 17.83
C THR A 659 -11.22 -6.39 17.30
N SER A 660 -10.71 -6.22 16.08
CA SER A 660 -9.92 -7.19 15.33
C SER A 660 -8.67 -7.66 16.07
N THR A 661 -8.33 -8.93 15.92
CA THR A 661 -7.00 -9.44 16.32
C THR A 661 -5.94 -9.27 15.23
N ASN A 662 -6.32 -8.86 14.02
CA ASN A 662 -5.38 -8.38 13.03
C ASN A 662 -4.99 -6.94 13.38
N ARG A 663 -3.75 -6.74 13.86
CA ARG A 663 -3.23 -5.45 14.32
C ARG A 663 -3.16 -4.43 13.19
N GLU A 664 -2.72 -4.87 12.01
CA GLU A 664 -2.63 -4.01 10.83
C GLU A 664 -4.00 -3.42 10.48
N LEU A 665 -5.05 -4.25 10.45
CA LEU A 665 -6.42 -3.78 10.27
C LEU A 665 -6.80 -2.69 11.30
N ARG A 666 -6.54 -2.93 12.58
CA ARG A 666 -6.89 -1.99 13.66
C ARG A 666 -6.09 -0.68 13.58
N ASP A 667 -4.79 -0.77 13.35
CA ASP A 667 -3.89 0.37 13.36
C ASP A 667 -4.13 1.25 12.12
N CYS A 668 -4.27 0.64 10.94
CA CYS A 668 -4.64 1.36 9.71
C CYS A 668 -6.04 1.99 9.81
N SER A 669 -7.00 1.32 10.46
CA SER A 669 -8.32 1.91 10.74
C SER A 669 -8.23 3.15 11.65
N THR A 670 -7.31 3.13 12.63
CA THR A 670 -7.07 4.28 13.52
C THR A 670 -6.60 5.49 12.69
N LYS A 671 -5.60 5.31 11.81
CA LYS A 671 -5.08 6.37 10.93
C LYS A 671 -6.13 6.89 9.95
N ALA A 672 -6.88 5.97 9.33
CA ALA A 672 -7.98 6.26 8.43
C ALA A 672 -9.04 7.17 9.08
N MET A 673 -9.42 6.88 10.33
CA MET A 673 -10.39 7.71 11.05
C MET A 673 -9.85 9.10 11.37
N ILE A 674 -8.56 9.24 11.70
CA ILE A 674 -7.94 10.55 11.93
C ILE A 674 -8.03 11.42 10.66
N CYS A 675 -7.71 10.86 9.49
CA CYS A 675 -7.85 11.57 8.22
C CYS A 675 -9.28 12.01 7.91
N LEU A 676 -10.28 11.19 8.27
CA LEU A 676 -11.69 11.51 8.06
C LEU A 676 -12.23 12.59 9.01
N LEU A 677 -11.74 12.60 10.25
CA LEU A 677 -12.37 13.35 11.35
C LEU A 677 -11.59 14.58 11.81
N GLN A 678 -10.31 14.76 11.42
CA GLN A 678 -9.47 15.84 11.95
C GLN A 678 -10.06 17.24 11.81
N ASP A 679 -10.82 17.53 10.75
CA ASP A 679 -11.49 18.83 10.55
C ASP A 679 -13.03 18.78 10.74
N ARG A 680 -13.54 17.72 11.37
CA ARG A 680 -14.97 17.50 11.68
C ARG A 680 -15.16 17.11 13.15
N VAL A 681 -14.72 17.98 14.06
CA VAL A 681 -14.71 17.70 15.50
C VAL A 681 -16.12 17.43 16.04
N HIS A 682 -17.15 18.07 15.50
CA HIS A 682 -18.54 17.79 15.86
C HIS A 682 -18.97 16.35 15.54
N VAL A 683 -18.55 15.81 14.40
CA VAL A 683 -18.81 14.41 14.02
C VAL A 683 -18.03 13.45 14.93
N LEU A 684 -16.80 13.79 15.28
CA LEU A 684 -16.00 13.02 16.24
C LEU A 684 -16.69 12.95 17.61
N ILE A 685 -17.22 14.08 18.12
CA ILE A 685 -17.96 14.09 19.39
C ILE A 685 -19.21 13.19 19.29
N GLU A 686 -19.99 13.29 18.22
CA GLU A 686 -21.16 12.42 18.02
C GLU A 686 -20.76 10.94 17.97
N LEU A 687 -19.66 10.60 17.29
CA LEU A 687 -19.14 9.24 17.24
C LEU A 687 -18.76 8.74 18.64
N LEU A 688 -18.02 9.54 19.42
CA LEU A 688 -17.62 9.18 20.79
C LEU A 688 -18.86 8.92 21.66
N GLN A 689 -19.91 9.75 21.54
CA GLN A 689 -21.17 9.59 22.26
C GLN A 689 -21.86 8.26 21.94
N LYS A 690 -21.88 7.84 20.67
CA LYS A 690 -22.47 6.55 20.26
C LYS A 690 -21.73 5.34 20.85
N PHE A 691 -20.43 5.48 21.13
CA PHE A 691 -19.59 4.39 21.60
C PHE A 691 -19.38 4.36 23.13
N GLU A 692 -19.93 5.31 23.90
CA GLU A 692 -19.79 5.35 25.37
C GLU A 692 -20.22 4.05 26.07
N THR A 693 -21.20 3.33 25.53
CA THR A 693 -21.72 2.08 26.11
C THR A 693 -21.04 0.81 25.60
N VAL A 694 -20.06 0.92 24.70
CA VAL A 694 -19.39 -0.24 24.12
C VAL A 694 -18.49 -0.91 25.17
N ASN A 695 -18.66 -2.21 25.35
CA ASN A 695 -17.95 -3.02 26.34
C ASN A 695 -16.59 -3.57 25.87
N ASP A 696 -16.01 -2.99 24.81
CA ASP A 696 -14.68 -3.37 24.28
C ASP A 696 -13.63 -2.29 24.56
N PRO A 697 -12.68 -2.53 25.48
CA PRO A 697 -11.62 -1.57 25.74
C PRO A 697 -10.75 -1.23 24.52
N TYR A 698 -10.56 -2.16 23.57
CA TYR A 698 -9.83 -1.90 22.32
C TYR A 698 -10.57 -0.95 21.37
N VAL A 699 -11.90 -0.86 21.46
CA VAL A 699 -12.64 0.10 20.64
C VAL A 699 -12.54 1.48 21.28
N TYR A 700 -12.69 1.52 22.60
CA TYR A 700 -12.72 2.77 23.34
C TYR A 700 -11.35 3.44 23.39
N ASP A 701 -10.27 2.72 23.65
CA ASP A 701 -8.92 3.30 23.66
C ASP A 701 -8.52 3.88 22.28
N ARG A 702 -8.82 3.17 21.18
CA ARG A 702 -8.54 3.63 19.82
C ARG A 702 -9.39 4.81 19.41
N LEU A 703 -10.64 4.90 19.86
CA LEU A 703 -11.45 6.11 19.66
C LEU A 703 -10.85 7.36 20.32
N PHE A 704 -10.27 7.22 21.52
CA PHE A 704 -9.55 8.33 22.15
C PHE A 704 -8.20 8.60 21.49
N ALA A 705 -7.51 7.57 20.99
CA ALA A 705 -6.32 7.76 20.15
C ALA A 705 -6.65 8.57 18.89
N VAL A 706 -7.76 8.24 18.21
CA VAL A 706 -8.29 9.02 17.07
C VAL A 706 -8.59 10.45 17.49
N ALA A 707 -9.26 10.65 18.63
CA ALA A 707 -9.55 11.99 19.12
C ALA A 707 -8.28 12.82 19.37
N TYR A 708 -7.24 12.21 19.92
CA TYR A 708 -5.95 12.85 20.11
C TYR A 708 -5.24 13.17 18.80
N GLY A 709 -5.20 12.22 17.86
CA GLY A 709 -4.67 12.44 16.52
C GLY A 709 -5.39 13.56 15.77
N CYS A 710 -6.73 13.61 15.85
CA CYS A 710 -7.53 14.70 15.29
C CYS A 710 -7.20 16.04 15.95
N ALA A 711 -7.11 16.09 17.28
CA ALA A 711 -6.86 17.31 18.01
C ALA A 711 -5.54 17.99 17.62
N VAL A 712 -4.45 17.22 17.49
CA VAL A 712 -3.12 17.77 17.14
C VAL A 712 -2.93 18.08 15.66
N ARG A 713 -3.89 17.71 14.81
CA ARG A 713 -3.84 17.91 13.35
C ARG A 713 -4.90 18.87 12.80
N THR A 714 -5.96 19.14 13.56
CA THR A 714 -7.07 19.99 13.12
C THR A 714 -6.61 21.40 12.78
N ASN A 715 -7.17 21.96 11.70
CA ASN A 715 -7.05 23.38 11.41
C ASN A 715 -8.10 24.21 12.17
N LYS A 716 -9.15 23.58 12.72
CA LYS A 716 -10.28 24.23 13.40
C LYS A 716 -10.11 24.24 14.92
N LYS A 717 -9.11 24.99 15.39
CA LYS A 717 -8.74 25.03 16.82
C LYS A 717 -9.86 25.53 17.73
N GLU A 718 -10.78 26.33 17.20
CA GLU A 718 -11.97 26.82 17.89
C GLU A 718 -12.94 25.69 18.32
N GLU A 719 -12.94 24.55 17.62
CA GLU A 719 -13.81 23.40 17.95
C GLU A 719 -13.23 22.54 19.09
N LEU A 720 -11.93 22.70 19.42
CA LEU A 720 -11.24 21.89 20.44
C LEU A 720 -11.79 22.08 21.86
N ALA A 721 -12.35 23.26 22.17
CA ALA A 721 -12.98 23.53 23.46
C ALA A 721 -14.14 22.56 23.73
N ALA A 722 -14.98 22.33 22.72
CA ALA A 722 -16.15 21.45 22.83
C ALA A 722 -15.73 19.99 23.00
N LEU A 723 -14.70 19.55 22.27
CA LEU A 723 -14.14 18.21 22.42
C LEU A 723 -13.54 18.00 23.81
N SER A 724 -12.77 18.97 24.31
CA SER A 724 -12.16 18.92 25.64
C SER A 724 -13.20 18.90 26.76
N ASP A 725 -14.26 19.71 26.66
CA ASP A 725 -15.37 19.71 27.63
C ASP A 725 -16.10 18.35 27.65
N TYR A 726 -16.41 17.82 26.47
CA TYR A 726 -16.99 16.48 26.35
C TYR A 726 -16.10 15.40 27.00
N ILE A 727 -14.80 15.37 26.65
CA ILE A 727 -13.86 14.39 27.20
C ILE A 727 -13.73 14.54 28.72
N TYR A 728 -13.65 15.78 29.23
CA TYR A 728 -13.59 16.04 30.66
C TYR A 728 -14.81 15.48 31.40
N VAL A 729 -16.02 15.75 30.89
CA VAL A 729 -17.27 15.24 31.47
C VAL A 729 -17.37 13.71 31.38
N THR A 730 -16.98 13.13 30.24
CA THR A 730 -17.13 11.69 29.99
C THR A 730 -16.09 10.86 30.76
N ILE A 731 -14.86 11.34 30.94
CA ILE A 731 -13.75 10.55 31.51
C ILE A 731 -13.34 10.97 32.93
N PHE A 732 -13.29 12.27 33.25
CA PHE A 732 -12.63 12.75 34.47
C PHE A 732 -13.62 13.28 35.52
N LYS A 733 -14.60 14.08 35.11
CA LYS A 733 -15.50 14.82 35.99
C LYS A 733 -16.48 13.91 36.75
N ASP A 734 -16.61 14.14 38.06
CA ASP A 734 -17.61 13.52 38.94
C ASP A 734 -17.68 11.98 38.84
N LYS A 735 -16.57 11.32 38.52
CA LYS A 735 -16.49 9.85 38.44
C LYS A 735 -16.20 9.23 39.80
N ASP A 736 -16.86 8.12 40.09
CA ASP A 736 -16.47 7.24 41.19
C ASP A 736 -15.08 6.64 40.94
N GLU A 737 -14.84 6.22 39.71
CA GLU A 737 -13.56 5.75 39.20
C GLU A 737 -13.34 6.32 37.78
N VAL A 738 -12.21 7.02 37.57
CA VAL A 738 -11.77 7.42 36.24
C VAL A 738 -11.48 6.15 35.44
N TYR A 739 -12.01 6.03 34.22
CA TYR A 739 -11.94 4.79 33.44
C TYR A 739 -10.53 4.19 33.46
N PRO A 740 -10.33 3.00 34.04
CA PRO A 740 -9.00 2.49 34.38
C PRO A 740 -8.36 1.84 33.15
N HIS A 741 -7.97 2.67 32.19
CA HIS A 741 -7.22 2.25 31.00
C HIS A 741 -6.15 3.29 30.69
N VAL A 742 -4.88 2.91 30.86
CA VAL A 742 -3.77 3.88 30.91
C VAL A 742 -3.59 4.66 29.61
N LEU A 743 -3.70 4.02 28.44
CA LEU A 743 -3.57 4.70 27.15
C LEU A 743 -4.76 5.61 26.85
N LEU A 744 -5.97 5.21 27.25
CA LEU A 744 -7.15 6.04 27.04
C LEU A 744 -7.04 7.35 27.83
N ARG A 745 -6.59 7.24 29.09
CA ARG A 745 -6.34 8.42 29.95
C ARG A 745 -5.26 9.33 29.36
N ASP A 746 -4.20 8.75 28.79
CA ASP A 746 -3.13 9.49 28.11
C ASP A 746 -3.67 10.28 26.91
N TYR A 747 -4.40 9.62 26.01
CA TYR A 747 -4.99 10.28 24.84
C TYR A 747 -6.03 11.35 25.24
N ALA A 748 -6.90 11.04 26.21
CA ALA A 748 -7.90 11.98 26.72
C ALA A 748 -7.25 13.24 27.33
N ARG A 749 -6.22 13.06 28.14
CA ARG A 749 -5.41 14.15 28.70
C ARG A 749 -4.71 14.93 27.59
N GLY A 750 -4.12 14.25 26.61
CA GLY A 750 -3.41 14.84 25.49
C GLY A 750 -4.27 15.82 24.69
N VAL A 751 -5.54 15.48 24.42
CA VAL A 751 -6.49 16.41 23.77
C VAL A 751 -6.68 17.69 24.58
N ILE A 752 -6.89 17.55 25.89
CA ILE A 752 -7.16 18.68 26.80
C ILE A 752 -5.92 19.57 26.93
N GLU A 753 -4.73 19.00 27.13
CA GLU A 753 -3.49 19.76 27.24
C GLU A 753 -3.10 20.43 25.91
N PHE A 754 -3.34 19.79 24.76
CA PHE A 754 -3.13 20.40 23.46
C PHE A 754 -4.07 21.58 23.21
N THR A 755 -5.33 21.47 23.65
CA THR A 755 -6.33 22.55 23.55
C THR A 755 -5.87 23.77 24.34
N ARG A 756 -5.36 23.57 25.56
CA ARG A 756 -4.78 24.63 26.38
C ARG A 756 -3.53 25.23 25.73
N PHE A 757 -2.64 24.40 25.20
CA PHE A 757 -1.44 24.85 24.48
C PHE A 757 -1.79 25.71 23.25
N SER A 758 -2.88 25.36 22.55
CA SER A 758 -3.39 26.11 21.40
C SER A 758 -3.94 27.50 21.73
N GLY A 759 -3.98 27.89 23.01
CA GLY A 759 -4.41 29.21 23.48
C GLY A 759 -5.88 29.28 23.90
N THR A 760 -6.57 28.15 24.02
CA THR A 760 -7.98 28.07 24.41
C THR A 760 -8.10 27.87 25.93
N GLU A 761 -8.82 28.78 26.61
CA GLU A 761 -9.14 28.64 28.03
C GLU A 761 -10.22 27.57 28.25
N LEU A 762 -10.04 26.73 29.27
CA LEU A 762 -10.97 25.66 29.64
C LEU A 762 -11.64 25.97 30.99
N PRO A 763 -12.92 25.59 31.19
CA PRO A 763 -13.68 25.97 32.38
C PRO A 763 -13.39 25.09 33.63
N PHE A 764 -12.31 24.30 33.61
CA PHE A 764 -11.92 23.37 34.67
C PHE A 764 -10.39 23.39 34.88
N ASP A 765 -9.94 22.86 36.03
CA ASP A 765 -8.51 22.82 36.36
C ASP A 765 -7.81 21.69 35.57
N ILE A 766 -6.60 21.97 35.07
CA ILE A 766 -5.80 20.96 34.36
C ILE A 766 -5.28 19.88 35.31
N GLU A 767 -5.15 20.19 36.60
CA GLU A 767 -4.69 19.21 37.58
C GLU A 767 -5.72 18.09 37.78
N ASP A 768 -7.00 18.32 37.46
CA ASP A 768 -8.05 17.28 37.49
C ASP A 768 -7.84 16.17 36.45
N VAL A 769 -7.06 16.45 35.40
CA VAL A 769 -6.80 15.52 34.28
C VAL A 769 -5.38 14.96 34.30
N ARG A 770 -4.62 15.21 35.38
CA ARG A 770 -3.25 14.71 35.56
C ARG A 770 -3.21 13.58 36.60
N PRO A 771 -2.30 12.61 36.46
CA PRO A 771 -2.12 11.55 37.46
C PRO A 771 -1.58 12.10 38.80
N PRO A 772 -1.80 11.40 39.93
CA PRO A 772 -2.54 10.14 40.03
C PRO A 772 -4.06 10.34 39.87
N TYR A 773 -4.70 9.41 39.17
CA TYR A 773 -6.15 9.46 38.95
C TYR A 773 -6.90 8.72 40.07
N LYS A 774 -8.23 8.82 40.05
CA LYS A 774 -9.10 8.13 41.01
C LYS A 774 -9.47 6.74 40.49
N SER A 775 -8.72 5.70 40.88
CA SER A 775 -9.15 4.30 40.68
C SER A 775 -8.86 3.39 41.87
N SER A 776 -9.72 2.40 42.03
CA SER A 776 -9.68 1.42 43.10
C SER A 776 -8.72 0.26 42.79
N PHE A 777 -8.18 -0.36 43.83
CA PHE A 777 -7.33 -1.54 43.69
C PHE A 777 -7.93 -2.75 44.43
N PRO A 778 -8.03 -3.95 43.81
CA PRO A 778 -8.63 -5.11 44.47
C PRO A 778 -7.80 -5.60 45.68
N HIS A 779 -8.48 -5.92 46.78
CA HIS A 779 -7.82 -6.35 48.01
C HIS A 779 -7.51 -7.86 48.09
N LYS A 780 -8.09 -8.68 47.20
CA LYS A 780 -7.92 -10.14 47.22
C LYS A 780 -7.37 -10.61 45.88
N ILE A 781 -6.25 -11.33 45.94
CA ILE A 781 -5.57 -11.89 44.78
C ILE A 781 -5.40 -13.40 45.00
N MET A 782 -5.74 -14.21 44.00
CA MET A 782 -5.54 -15.66 44.05
C MET A 782 -4.05 -16.04 44.01
N THR A 783 -3.71 -17.11 44.72
CA THR A 783 -2.40 -17.76 44.64
C THR A 783 -2.28 -18.58 43.35
N ASN A 784 -1.05 -18.90 42.93
CA ASN A 784 -0.79 -19.75 41.76
C ASN A 784 -1.53 -21.10 41.82
N LYS A 785 -1.66 -21.69 43.03
CA LYS A 785 -2.36 -22.96 43.23
C LYS A 785 -3.87 -22.82 43.01
N GLU A 786 -4.46 -21.69 43.41
CA GLU A 786 -5.88 -21.41 43.19
C GLU A 786 -6.17 -21.14 41.71
N ILE A 787 -5.30 -20.37 41.04
CA ILE A 787 -5.36 -20.13 39.59
C ILE A 787 -5.31 -21.45 38.83
N ASP A 788 -4.32 -22.30 39.10
CA ASP A 788 -4.18 -23.59 38.40
C ASP A 788 -5.37 -24.50 38.66
N LYS A 789 -5.83 -24.59 39.92
CA LYS A 789 -6.98 -25.41 40.27
C LYS A 789 -8.24 -24.97 39.52
N LYS A 790 -8.39 -23.67 39.25
CA LYS A 790 -9.60 -23.11 38.63
C LYS A 790 -9.55 -23.15 37.11
N TYR A 791 -8.41 -22.83 36.51
CA TYR A 791 -8.32 -22.58 35.06
C TYR A 791 -7.39 -23.53 34.30
N LYS A 792 -6.55 -24.33 34.97
CA LYS A 792 -5.63 -25.23 34.25
C LYS A 792 -6.33 -26.55 33.93
N PHE A 793 -6.36 -26.91 32.65
CA PHE A 793 -6.75 -28.25 32.22
C PHE A 793 -5.60 -29.24 32.38
N ASP A 794 -5.93 -30.47 32.80
CA ASP A 794 -4.98 -31.58 32.85
C ASP A 794 -4.83 -32.19 31.44
N TYR A 795 -3.60 -32.16 30.90
CA TYR A 795 -3.30 -32.68 29.57
C TYR A 795 -3.50 -34.19 29.47
N ASP A 796 -3.42 -34.92 30.59
CA ASP A 796 -3.58 -36.38 30.64
C ASP A 796 -5.04 -36.81 30.87
N ALA A 797 -5.98 -35.85 30.99
CA ALA A 797 -7.39 -36.16 31.15
C ALA A 797 -7.98 -36.84 29.89
N LYS A 798 -8.81 -37.87 30.08
CA LYS A 798 -9.36 -38.66 28.96
C LYS A 798 -10.30 -37.87 28.05
N ASP A 799 -10.93 -36.83 28.58
CA ASP A 799 -11.86 -35.91 27.90
C ASP A 799 -11.19 -34.61 27.46
N PHE A 800 -9.85 -34.53 27.52
CA PHE A 800 -9.10 -33.37 27.09
C PHE A 800 -9.30 -33.12 25.58
N LYS A 801 -9.89 -31.97 25.24
CA LYS A 801 -10.08 -31.54 23.85
C LYS A 801 -8.89 -30.69 23.39
N LYS A 802 -8.51 -30.80 22.12
CA LYS A 802 -7.33 -30.10 21.57
C LYS A 802 -7.39 -28.58 21.81
N HIS A 803 -8.54 -27.93 21.63
CA HIS A 803 -8.68 -26.49 21.85
C HIS A 803 -8.49 -26.05 23.32
N TYR A 804 -8.52 -26.96 24.30
CA TYR A 804 -8.22 -26.64 25.70
C TYR A 804 -6.77 -26.20 25.95
N TRP A 805 -5.86 -26.47 24.99
CA TRP A 805 -4.49 -25.95 25.03
C TRP A 805 -4.45 -24.42 25.11
N SER A 806 -5.41 -23.74 24.46
CA SER A 806 -5.43 -22.29 24.34
C SER A 806 -5.62 -21.60 25.70
N GLN A 807 -6.45 -22.18 26.57
CA GLN A 807 -6.62 -21.72 27.94
C GLN A 807 -5.35 -21.90 28.78
N ASN A 808 -4.71 -23.07 28.71
CA ASN A 808 -3.43 -23.29 29.39
C ASN A 808 -2.31 -22.37 28.86
N SER A 809 -2.34 -22.02 27.58
CA SER A 809 -1.40 -21.09 26.94
C SER A 809 -1.50 -19.67 27.52
N ILE A 810 -2.69 -19.21 27.91
CA ILE A 810 -2.85 -17.92 28.63
C ILE A 810 -2.07 -17.97 29.96
N LEU A 811 -2.22 -19.06 30.73
CA LEU A 811 -1.57 -19.21 32.03
C LEU A 811 -0.05 -19.23 31.90
N SER A 812 0.50 -19.97 30.93
CA SER A 812 1.93 -20.01 30.70
C SER A 812 2.45 -18.66 30.17
N SER A 813 1.74 -18.03 29.24
CA SER A 813 2.10 -16.75 28.65
C SER A 813 2.15 -15.61 29.68
N MET A 814 1.30 -15.64 30.70
CA MET A 814 1.28 -14.64 31.79
C MET A 814 2.34 -14.88 32.88
N THR A 815 3.09 -15.98 32.83
CA THR A 815 4.08 -16.28 33.89
C THR A 815 5.24 -15.29 33.86
N THR A 816 5.48 -14.57 34.96
CA THR A 816 6.60 -13.65 35.15
C THR A 816 7.91 -14.41 35.46
N GLU A 817 9.07 -13.73 35.44
CA GLU A 817 10.40 -14.38 35.47
C GLU A 817 10.57 -15.44 36.58
N TYR A 818 10.05 -15.17 37.77
CA TYR A 818 10.07 -16.09 38.91
C TYR A 818 8.67 -16.40 39.45
N GLY A 819 7.63 -16.10 38.69
CA GLY A 819 6.25 -16.11 39.18
C GLY A 819 5.79 -17.49 39.67
N ARG A 820 6.32 -18.56 39.08
CA ARG A 820 6.01 -19.95 39.45
C ARG A 820 7.10 -20.62 40.29
N GLY A 821 8.07 -19.87 40.81
CA GLY A 821 9.17 -20.40 41.63
C GLY A 821 10.25 -21.17 40.86
N THR A 822 10.11 -21.25 39.53
CA THR A 822 11.10 -21.75 38.58
C THR A 822 11.49 -20.57 37.67
N GLY A 823 12.72 -20.56 37.12
CA GLY A 823 13.13 -19.53 36.15
C GLY A 823 12.51 -19.69 34.76
N GLY A 824 11.33 -20.31 34.66
CA GLY A 824 10.58 -20.50 33.42
C GLY A 824 9.42 -19.51 33.37
N TYR A 825 9.42 -18.65 32.34
CA TYR A 825 8.46 -17.55 32.15
C TYR A 825 7.83 -17.59 30.77
N GLY A 826 6.73 -16.85 30.60
CA GLY A 826 6.16 -16.53 29.31
C GLY A 826 6.65 -15.17 28.82
N ASP A 827 6.87 -15.02 27.51
CA ASP A 827 7.43 -13.77 26.95
C ASP A 827 6.57 -12.54 27.28
N PHE A 828 5.23 -12.67 27.16
CA PHE A 828 4.34 -11.58 27.56
C PHE A 828 4.43 -11.30 29.07
N GLY A 829 4.46 -12.33 29.91
CA GLY A 829 4.58 -12.19 31.36
C GLY A 829 5.85 -11.46 31.79
N ARG A 830 7.01 -11.79 31.20
CA ARG A 830 8.31 -11.20 31.55
C ARG A 830 8.58 -9.87 30.84
N TYR A 831 8.58 -9.88 29.51
CA TYR A 831 9.08 -8.75 28.71
C TYR A 831 8.05 -7.65 28.50
N THR A 832 6.76 -7.95 28.68
CA THR A 832 5.68 -6.96 28.53
C THR A 832 5.06 -6.60 29.89
N PHE A 833 4.44 -7.57 30.57
CA PHE A 833 3.65 -7.33 31.77
C PHE A 833 4.51 -6.94 32.99
N GLU A 834 5.53 -7.75 33.32
CA GLU A 834 6.45 -7.46 34.41
C GLU A 834 7.32 -6.23 34.11
N SER A 835 7.81 -6.09 32.87
CA SER A 835 8.56 -4.91 32.43
C SER A 835 7.79 -3.61 32.66
N ALA A 836 6.51 -3.57 32.26
CA ALA A 836 5.63 -2.40 32.44
C ALA A 836 5.31 -2.06 33.90
N LEU A 837 5.57 -2.95 34.86
CA LEU A 837 5.27 -2.76 36.28
C LEU A 837 6.52 -2.71 37.16
N ARG A 838 7.71 -2.87 36.57
CA ARG A 838 8.99 -3.05 37.27
C ARG A 838 9.36 -1.89 38.19
N SER A 839 9.00 -0.67 37.80
CA SER A 839 9.35 0.55 38.55
C SER A 839 8.45 0.81 39.77
N TRP A 840 7.39 0.01 39.97
CA TRP A 840 6.45 0.21 41.09
C TRP A 840 6.73 -0.71 42.28
N ASP A 841 6.21 -0.32 43.44
CA ASP A 841 6.27 -1.14 44.65
C ASP A 841 5.20 -2.23 44.71
N VAL A 842 5.31 -3.20 43.79
CA VAL A 842 4.30 -4.24 43.62
C VAL A 842 4.90 -5.64 43.47
N ASN A 843 4.09 -6.67 43.75
CA ASN A 843 4.44 -8.06 43.44
C ASN A 843 3.86 -8.44 42.06
N THR A 844 4.69 -8.40 41.03
CA THR A 844 4.28 -8.63 39.62
C THR A 844 3.62 -9.99 39.40
N ASN A 845 4.00 -11.04 40.14
CA ASN A 845 3.35 -12.35 40.04
C ASN A 845 1.92 -12.33 40.59
N GLN A 846 1.69 -11.68 41.73
CA GLN A 846 0.34 -11.51 42.27
C GLN A 846 -0.52 -10.72 41.28
N LEU A 847 0.02 -9.66 40.68
CA LEU A 847 -0.67 -8.88 39.66
C LEU A 847 -0.99 -9.71 38.41
N SER A 848 -0.06 -10.57 37.98
CA SER A 848 -0.29 -11.50 36.87
C SER A 848 -1.45 -12.46 37.15
N ASN A 849 -1.56 -13.01 38.36
CA ASN A 849 -2.70 -13.85 38.74
C ASN A 849 -4.04 -13.10 38.73
N LEU A 850 -4.03 -11.84 39.17
CA LEU A 850 -5.22 -10.97 39.11
C LEU A 850 -5.62 -10.67 37.66
N ALA A 851 -4.64 -10.40 36.78
CA ALA A 851 -4.90 -10.22 35.35
C ALA A 851 -5.48 -11.50 34.70
N ILE A 852 -4.96 -12.68 35.05
CA ILE A 852 -5.52 -13.97 34.62
C ILE A 852 -6.98 -14.12 35.07
N GLU A 853 -7.30 -13.76 36.31
CA GLU A 853 -8.67 -13.76 36.81
C GLU A 853 -9.57 -12.82 36.00
N TRP A 854 -9.11 -11.60 35.69
CA TRP A 854 -9.87 -10.68 34.83
C TRP A 854 -10.10 -11.23 33.42
N ILE A 855 -9.10 -11.87 32.81
CA ILE A 855 -9.22 -12.48 31.48
C ILE A 855 -10.39 -13.47 31.42
N PHE A 856 -10.53 -14.33 32.41
CA PHE A 856 -11.60 -15.34 32.44
C PHE A 856 -12.93 -14.81 32.97
N GLU A 857 -12.91 -14.04 34.06
CA GLU A 857 -14.13 -13.67 34.80
C GLU A 857 -14.71 -12.32 34.37
N LYS A 858 -13.85 -11.34 34.09
CA LYS A 858 -14.27 -9.98 33.73
C LYS A 858 -14.47 -9.82 32.22
N TYR A 859 -13.51 -10.26 31.42
CA TYR A 859 -13.53 -10.17 29.96
C TYR A 859 -14.19 -11.39 29.30
N GLY A 860 -14.35 -12.48 30.06
CA GLY A 860 -15.17 -13.62 29.67
C GLY A 860 -14.51 -14.56 28.67
N TYR A 861 -13.19 -14.74 28.70
CA TYR A 861 -12.53 -15.70 27.80
C TYR A 861 -13.14 -17.09 28.05
N ASP A 862 -13.62 -17.71 26.98
CA ASP A 862 -14.27 -19.01 27.02
C ASP A 862 -13.60 -19.91 26.00
N VAL A 863 -12.96 -20.98 26.49
CA VAL A 863 -12.22 -21.90 25.64
C VAL A 863 -13.11 -22.60 24.61
N GLU A 864 -14.41 -22.80 24.90
CA GLU A 864 -15.33 -23.40 23.94
C GLU A 864 -15.70 -22.44 22.80
N LYS A 865 -15.57 -21.12 23.02
CA LYS A 865 -15.82 -20.09 22.00
C LYS A 865 -14.54 -19.70 21.25
N HIS A 866 -13.44 -19.55 21.98
CA HIS A 866 -12.21 -18.92 21.50
C HIS A 866 -11.07 -19.91 21.29
N GLY A 867 -11.13 -21.08 21.92
CA GLY A 867 -10.01 -22.01 21.99
C GLY A 867 -9.59 -22.55 20.63
N GLU A 868 -10.53 -22.83 19.72
CA GLU A 868 -10.22 -23.33 18.37
C GLU A 868 -9.55 -22.24 17.52
N TYR A 869 -10.06 -21.00 17.60
CA TYR A 869 -9.45 -19.84 16.95
C TYR A 869 -8.01 -19.58 17.45
N ASP A 870 -7.82 -19.55 18.77
CA ASP A 870 -6.53 -19.32 19.40
C ASP A 870 -5.52 -20.42 19.03
N ARG A 871 -5.99 -21.67 18.94
CA ARG A 871 -5.15 -22.82 18.59
C ARG A 871 -4.69 -22.75 17.13
N ASN A 872 -5.55 -22.30 16.23
CA ASN A 872 -5.27 -22.20 14.79
C ASN A 872 -4.57 -20.89 14.40
N THR A 873 -4.31 -20.01 15.37
CA THR A 873 -3.57 -18.77 15.17
C THR A 873 -2.13 -19.00 15.60
N ASN A 874 -1.33 -19.49 14.65
CA ASN A 874 0.08 -19.80 14.88
C ASN A 874 0.91 -18.51 15.02
N SER A 875 1.65 -18.40 16.12
CA SER A 875 2.69 -17.38 16.32
C SER A 875 4.00 -18.11 16.57
N TYR A 876 4.64 -18.58 15.50
CA TYR A 876 5.96 -19.24 15.58
C TYR A 876 7.14 -18.26 15.43
N ASP A 877 6.85 -16.97 15.26
CA ASP A 877 7.87 -15.97 15.04
C ASP A 877 8.22 -15.22 16.33
N ARG A 878 9.48 -14.77 16.44
CA ARG A 878 9.94 -13.94 17.57
C ARG A 878 9.51 -12.48 17.44
N ARG A 879 9.00 -12.08 16.27
CA ARG A 879 8.50 -10.73 15.97
C ARG A 879 7.03 -10.59 16.39
N ALA A 880 6.58 -9.36 16.63
CA ALA A 880 5.17 -9.07 16.86
C ALA A 880 4.28 -9.60 15.71
N SER A 881 3.41 -10.56 16.02
CA SER A 881 2.48 -11.17 15.04
C SER A 881 1.48 -10.15 14.53
N THR A 882 1.25 -10.12 13.21
CA THR A 882 0.17 -9.34 12.59
C THR A 882 -1.21 -9.80 13.05
N ILE A 883 -1.40 -11.11 13.23
CA ILE A 883 -2.66 -11.70 13.71
C ILE A 883 -2.44 -12.29 15.10
N GLU A 884 -3.11 -11.73 16.10
CA GLU A 884 -3.06 -12.18 17.48
C GLU A 884 -4.14 -13.24 17.77
N ARG A 885 -3.92 -14.03 18.82
CA ARG A 885 -4.95 -14.87 19.43
C ARG A 885 -5.88 -14.00 20.31
N ILE A 886 -7.15 -14.36 20.48
CA ILE A 886 -8.12 -13.62 21.33
C ILE A 886 -7.60 -13.55 22.78
N GLY A 887 -7.01 -14.63 23.29
CA GLY A 887 -6.42 -14.60 24.62
C GLY A 887 -5.26 -13.60 24.76
N LYS A 888 -4.58 -13.20 23.68
CA LYS A 888 -3.55 -12.16 23.69
C LYS A 888 -4.16 -10.76 23.68
N LYS A 889 -5.26 -10.56 22.94
CA LYS A 889 -6.09 -9.34 23.06
C LYS A 889 -6.49 -9.09 24.51
N TYR A 890 -6.99 -10.11 25.21
CA TYR A 890 -7.42 -9.95 26.61
C TYR A 890 -6.24 -9.71 27.58
N GLN A 891 -5.06 -10.25 27.28
CA GLN A 891 -3.84 -9.96 28.04
C GLN A 891 -3.43 -8.48 27.95
N TRP A 892 -3.51 -7.87 26.77
CA TRP A 892 -3.25 -6.44 26.58
C TRP A 892 -4.27 -5.58 27.31
N ILE A 893 -5.56 -5.89 27.17
CA ILE A 893 -6.64 -5.21 27.90
C ILE A 893 -6.38 -5.27 29.42
N ALA A 894 -6.03 -6.44 29.95
CA ALA A 894 -5.72 -6.62 31.37
C ALA A 894 -4.48 -5.81 31.80
N LEU A 895 -3.44 -5.73 30.97
CA LEU A 895 -2.23 -4.96 31.24
C LEU A 895 -2.52 -3.46 31.35
N TYR A 896 -3.23 -2.88 30.38
CA TYR A 896 -3.51 -1.45 30.37
C TYR A 896 -4.40 -1.02 31.53
N GLU A 897 -5.32 -1.88 31.96
CA GLU A 897 -6.07 -1.66 33.19
C GLU A 897 -5.21 -1.82 34.44
N MET A 898 -4.32 -2.82 34.48
CA MET A 898 -3.42 -3.03 35.61
C MET A 898 -2.51 -1.83 35.85
N VAL A 899 -1.88 -1.31 34.79
CA VAL A 899 -0.98 -0.15 34.90
C VAL A 899 -1.75 1.07 35.40
N ALA A 900 -2.96 1.33 34.88
CA ALA A 900 -3.81 2.44 35.32
C ALA A 900 -4.15 2.38 36.82
N ARG A 901 -4.48 1.18 37.32
CA ARG A 901 -4.78 1.00 38.75
C ARG A 901 -3.53 1.06 39.62
N VAL A 902 -2.40 0.53 39.12
CA VAL A 902 -1.13 0.55 39.84
C VAL A 902 -0.56 1.97 39.95
N SER A 903 -0.65 2.77 38.88
CA SER A 903 -0.17 4.16 38.86
C SER A 903 -0.88 5.06 39.88
N ASP A 904 -2.13 4.75 40.21
CA ASP A 904 -2.95 5.53 41.12
C ASP A 904 -2.76 5.13 42.59
N ASN A 905 -2.33 3.89 42.85
CA ASN A 905 -2.38 3.27 44.19
C ASN A 905 -1.01 2.91 44.79
N PHE A 906 0.06 2.87 43.99
CA PHE A 906 1.37 2.42 44.44
C PHE A 906 2.48 3.42 44.12
N LYS A 907 3.50 3.42 44.97
CA LYS A 907 4.71 4.22 44.78
C LYS A 907 5.48 3.75 43.56
N LYS A 908 5.99 4.70 42.79
CA LYS A 908 6.88 4.48 41.66
C LYS A 908 8.28 5.00 42.00
N TYR A 909 9.29 4.29 41.54
CA TYR A 909 10.70 4.63 41.74
C TYR A 909 11.38 4.86 40.39
N GLU A 910 12.47 5.63 40.41
CA GLU A 910 13.29 5.87 39.22
C GLU A 910 13.85 4.55 38.69
N ARG A 911 13.67 4.29 37.38
CA ARG A 911 13.91 2.99 36.72
C ARG A 911 15.33 2.44 36.93
N TRP A 912 16.32 3.32 37.05
CA TRP A 912 17.74 2.99 37.20
C TRP A 912 18.28 3.21 38.62
N SER A 913 17.42 3.54 39.58
CA SER A 913 17.83 3.66 40.97
C SER A 913 18.20 2.29 41.54
N PHE A 914 19.40 2.19 42.14
CA PHE A 914 19.77 1.04 42.95
C PHE A 914 18.84 0.99 44.18
N GLU A 915 18.37 -0.19 44.56
CA GLU A 915 17.54 -0.42 45.76
C GLU A 915 16.27 0.47 45.92
N LYS A 916 15.69 1.01 44.83
CA LYS A 916 14.49 1.88 44.88
C LYS A 916 14.69 3.12 45.78
N GLU A 917 15.87 3.72 45.74
CA GLU A 917 16.24 4.84 46.62
C GLU A 917 15.48 6.16 46.32
N LYS A 918 14.99 6.36 45.09
CA LYS A 918 14.36 7.62 44.65
C LYS A 918 12.93 7.41 44.16
N GLU A 919 11.97 7.82 44.98
CA GLU A 919 10.54 7.87 44.63
C GLU A 919 10.29 8.99 43.60
N VAL A 920 9.53 8.69 42.55
CA VAL A 920 9.18 9.63 41.48
C VAL A 920 7.69 9.52 41.14
N PRO A 921 7.00 10.62 40.83
CA PRO A 921 5.60 10.56 40.43
C PRO A 921 5.46 9.91 39.05
N TYR A 922 4.35 9.19 38.82
CA TYR A 922 3.95 8.77 37.48
C TYR A 922 3.43 9.98 36.70
N GLN A 923 3.95 10.22 35.49
CA GLN A 923 3.57 11.36 34.64
C GLN A 923 2.82 10.95 33.37
N GLY A 924 3.04 9.74 32.86
CA GLY A 924 2.40 9.24 31.63
C GLY A 924 3.02 7.94 31.13
N PRO A 925 2.44 7.30 30.10
CA PRO A 925 2.80 5.96 29.65
C PRO A 925 4.12 5.90 28.86
N TRP A 926 4.74 7.04 28.52
CA TRP A 926 6.10 7.08 27.95
C TRP A 926 7.15 6.53 28.93
N ASP A 927 6.89 6.54 30.24
CA ASP A 927 7.67 5.79 31.25
C ASP A 927 6.70 4.95 32.11
N PRO A 928 6.40 3.73 31.63
CA PRO A 928 7.41 2.72 31.33
C PRO A 928 7.60 2.35 29.84
N TYR A 929 7.05 3.14 28.92
CA TYR A 929 6.99 2.90 27.46
C TYR A 929 6.05 1.73 27.09
N ILE A 930 4.75 2.03 27.09
CA ILE A 930 3.67 1.06 26.76
C ILE A 930 2.73 1.55 25.66
N ARG A 931 3.07 2.67 25.00
CA ARG A 931 2.35 3.21 23.84
C ARG A 931 2.62 2.29 22.64
N ASP A 932 1.57 1.80 22.00
CA ASP A 932 1.66 0.78 20.94
C ASP A 932 1.33 1.30 19.53
N ILE A 933 0.91 2.57 19.41
CA ILE A 933 0.64 3.28 18.16
C ILE A 933 0.87 4.78 18.37
N ASP A 934 1.43 5.48 17.36
CA ASP A 934 1.50 6.94 17.34
C ASP A 934 0.31 7.53 16.56
N PRO A 935 -0.80 7.95 17.20
CA PRO A 935 -1.94 8.50 16.48
C PRO A 935 -1.68 9.87 15.83
N THR A 936 -0.52 10.48 16.05
CA THR A 936 -0.20 11.81 15.52
C THR A 936 0.48 11.78 14.14
N LEU A 937 0.97 10.60 13.75
CA LEU A 937 1.73 10.32 12.52
C LEU A 937 0.85 9.60 11.49
N LEU A 938 0.76 10.12 10.25
CA LEU A 938 -0.09 9.53 9.20
C LEU A 938 0.65 8.81 8.08
N ILE A 939 1.97 8.97 7.97
CA ILE A 939 2.80 8.23 7.01
C ILE A 939 3.03 6.79 7.49
N SER A 940 3.07 5.84 6.56
CA SER A 940 3.39 4.43 6.84
C SER A 940 4.89 4.12 6.68
N GLU A 941 5.61 4.93 5.91
CA GLU A 941 7.04 4.77 5.65
C GLU A 941 7.72 6.12 5.44
N THR A 942 9.04 6.11 5.53
CA THR A 942 9.90 7.18 5.02
C THR A 942 10.56 6.73 3.73
N GLY A 943 11.23 7.62 3.01
CA GLY A 943 11.97 7.24 1.80
C GLY A 943 13.04 6.19 2.09
N SER A 944 13.06 5.14 1.27
CA SER A 944 14.01 4.03 1.40
C SER A 944 15.25 4.31 0.56
N TYR A 945 16.33 4.70 1.23
CA TYR A 945 17.59 5.00 0.56
C TYR A 945 18.38 3.73 0.25
N ASP A 946 18.52 3.43 -1.04
CA ASP A 946 19.37 2.34 -1.55
C ASP A 946 20.73 2.90 -2.01
N GLU A 947 21.80 2.54 -1.31
CA GLU A 947 23.17 2.96 -1.64
C GLU A 947 23.65 2.47 -3.01
N ASP A 948 23.04 1.41 -3.54
CA ASP A 948 23.38 0.85 -4.85
C ASP A 948 22.50 1.40 -5.99
N ASP A 949 21.39 2.10 -5.69
CA ASP A 949 20.52 2.79 -6.67
C ASP A 949 20.46 4.30 -6.42
N LEU A 950 21.62 4.96 -6.59
CA LEU A 950 21.81 6.39 -6.35
C LEU A 950 20.87 7.23 -7.22
N ARG A 951 19.98 7.98 -6.58
CA ARG A 951 19.17 9.04 -7.19
C ARG A 951 19.81 10.40 -6.99
N ASP A 952 19.78 11.23 -8.02
CA ASP A 952 20.28 12.60 -7.94
C ASP A 952 19.18 13.51 -7.35
N PHE A 953 19.49 14.20 -6.24
CA PHE A 953 18.61 15.21 -5.61
C PHE A 953 19.32 16.57 -5.62
N TRP A 954 18.57 17.68 -5.64
CA TRP A 954 19.19 19.02 -5.67
C TRP A 954 19.99 19.35 -4.39
N TRP A 955 19.80 18.59 -3.30
CA TRP A 955 20.57 18.70 -2.06
C TRP A 955 21.73 17.69 -1.94
N VAL A 956 21.92 16.75 -2.87
CA VAL A 956 23.00 15.75 -2.83
C VAL A 956 23.62 15.52 -4.21
N ASN A 957 24.95 15.63 -4.29
CA ASN A 957 25.72 15.22 -5.46
C ASN A 957 26.38 13.85 -5.24
N ASN A 958 25.98 12.84 -6.01
CA ASN A 958 26.49 11.48 -5.89
C ASN A 958 27.70 11.17 -6.80
N LYS A 959 28.06 12.07 -7.72
CA LYS A 959 29.09 11.83 -8.76
C LYS A 959 30.38 12.59 -8.47
N ILE A 960 30.92 12.37 -7.27
CA ILE A 960 32.08 13.12 -6.77
C ILE A 960 33.38 12.30 -6.86
N PHE A 961 33.31 10.97 -6.72
CA PHE A 961 34.49 10.11 -6.56
C PHE A 961 34.77 9.21 -7.77
N ASN A 962 36.05 8.94 -8.00
CA ASN A 962 36.53 7.85 -8.84
C ASN A 962 36.89 6.66 -7.94
N TRP A 963 36.15 5.56 -8.07
CA TRP A 963 36.32 4.37 -7.24
C TRP A 963 37.46 3.43 -7.69
N ASP A 964 38.01 3.64 -8.90
CA ASP A 964 39.02 2.77 -9.54
C ASP A 964 40.44 2.92 -8.95
N CYS A 965 40.64 3.74 -7.91
CA CYS A 965 41.93 3.88 -7.24
C CYS A 965 42.23 2.70 -6.29
N THR A 966 43.52 2.48 -5.98
CA THR A 966 43.89 1.46 -4.97
C THR A 966 43.35 1.85 -3.59
N ASN A 967 43.09 0.87 -2.72
CA ASN A 967 42.65 1.14 -1.35
C ASN A 967 43.63 2.02 -0.57
N GLU A 968 44.93 1.85 -0.80
CA GLU A 968 45.98 2.70 -0.21
C GLU A 968 45.90 4.14 -0.75
N SER A 969 45.70 4.33 -2.05
CA SER A 969 45.53 5.67 -2.64
C SER A 969 44.22 6.32 -2.18
N TRP A 970 43.16 5.54 -2.01
CA TRP A 970 41.86 6.02 -1.51
C TRP A 970 42.03 6.62 -0.12
N VAL A 971 42.55 5.83 0.82
CA VAL A 971 42.71 6.30 2.20
C VAL A 971 43.68 7.47 2.27
N ASN A 972 44.80 7.43 1.55
CA ASN A 972 45.87 8.41 1.72
C ASN A 972 45.66 9.78 1.04
N ASP A 973 44.75 9.88 0.05
CA ASP A 973 44.53 11.12 -0.69
C ASP A 973 43.53 12.06 -0.03
N SER A 974 44.05 13.14 0.56
CA SER A 974 43.30 14.23 1.20
C SER A 974 42.84 15.33 0.25
N ASN A 975 43.27 15.34 -1.02
CA ASN A 975 42.86 16.35 -2.00
C ASN A 975 41.50 16.04 -2.64
N VAL A 976 41.05 14.79 -2.53
CA VAL A 976 39.78 14.31 -3.11
C VAL A 976 38.74 14.22 -2.00
N LEU A 977 38.23 15.39 -1.61
CA LEU A 977 37.13 15.57 -0.65
C LEU A 977 36.05 16.48 -1.25
N PRO A 978 34.78 16.30 -0.89
CA PRO A 978 33.73 17.16 -1.38
C PRO A 978 33.86 18.54 -0.72
N LYS A 979 33.51 19.59 -1.47
CA LYS A 979 33.45 20.94 -0.91
C LYS A 979 32.29 21.02 0.08
N MET A 980 32.61 21.17 1.35
CA MET A 980 31.59 21.15 2.41
C MET A 980 30.66 22.36 2.31
N GLU A 981 31.11 23.47 1.71
CA GLU A 981 30.26 24.64 1.48
C GLU A 981 29.11 24.34 0.52
N GLU A 982 29.35 23.51 -0.50
CA GLU A 982 28.35 23.09 -1.48
C GLU A 982 27.40 22.01 -0.93
N ILE A 983 27.72 21.42 0.24
CA ILE A 983 26.86 20.47 0.95
C ILE A 983 26.04 21.18 2.03
N ILE A 984 26.64 22.11 2.78
CA ILE A 984 25.97 22.87 3.83
C ILE A 984 24.99 23.89 3.23
N GLN A 985 25.36 24.54 2.12
CA GLN A 985 24.50 25.51 1.42
C GLN A 985 24.11 24.98 0.03
N VAL A 986 22.82 24.70 -0.15
CA VAL A 986 22.27 24.10 -1.38
C VAL A 986 21.18 25.00 -1.99
N LYS A 987 20.83 24.76 -3.26
CA LYS A 987 19.79 25.50 -3.98
C LYS A 987 18.76 24.56 -4.58
N ASP A 988 17.49 24.92 -4.45
CA ASP A 988 16.42 24.17 -5.10
C ASP A 988 16.28 24.52 -6.59
N ASP A 989 15.37 23.82 -7.27
CA ASP A 989 15.10 23.99 -8.70
C ASP A 989 14.55 25.38 -9.07
N LEU A 990 14.06 26.15 -8.08
CA LEU A 990 13.57 27.53 -8.25
C LEU A 990 14.67 28.57 -7.95
N GLY A 991 15.83 28.13 -7.45
CA GLY A 991 16.97 28.96 -7.11
C GLY A 991 16.95 29.52 -5.68
N GLU A 992 16.03 29.07 -4.82
CA GLU A 992 16.02 29.46 -3.41
C GLU A 992 17.18 28.82 -2.65
N GLU A 993 17.77 29.56 -1.71
CA GLU A 993 18.92 29.09 -0.92
C GLU A 993 18.47 28.43 0.40
N TRP A 994 19.04 27.25 0.67
CA TRP A 994 18.78 26.46 1.86
C TRP A 994 20.08 26.13 2.59
N LEU A 995 19.98 25.93 3.91
CA LEU A 995 21.09 25.50 4.77
C LEU A 995 20.78 24.15 5.40
N VAL A 996 21.74 23.24 5.40
CA VAL A 996 21.68 21.96 6.14
C VAL A 996 21.99 22.23 7.61
N LEU A 997 21.01 22.06 8.49
CA LEU A 997 21.21 22.18 9.94
C LEU A 997 21.89 20.93 10.52
N GLU A 998 21.45 19.75 10.07
CA GLU A 998 22.07 18.47 10.38
C GLU A 998 21.89 17.52 9.17
N GLY A 999 22.89 16.68 8.91
CA GLY A 999 22.84 15.71 7.82
C GLY A 999 23.97 14.68 7.87
N TYR A 1000 23.73 13.53 7.24
CA TYR A 1000 24.63 12.37 7.28
C TYR A 1000 25.02 11.89 5.88
N PRO A 1001 25.69 12.73 5.06
CA PRO A 1001 26.14 12.31 3.74
C PRO A 1001 27.10 11.12 3.83
N SER A 1002 26.91 10.12 2.97
CA SER A 1002 27.97 9.16 2.68
C SER A 1002 27.95 8.73 1.22
N TRP A 1003 29.13 8.36 0.74
CA TRP A 1003 29.40 7.87 -0.60
C TRP A 1003 30.18 6.57 -0.44
N SER A 1004 29.70 5.52 -1.10
CA SER A 1004 30.30 4.19 -0.98
C SER A 1004 30.51 3.58 -2.36
N GLU A 1005 31.61 2.85 -2.51
CA GLU A 1005 31.88 1.99 -3.66
C GLU A 1005 30.76 0.94 -3.75
N SER A 1006 30.17 0.83 -4.93
CA SER A 1006 29.10 -0.16 -5.19
C SER A 1006 29.63 -1.57 -4.95
N LYS A 1007 28.79 -2.42 -4.33
CA LYS A 1007 29.17 -3.81 -4.10
C LYS A 1007 29.35 -4.57 -5.41
N LYS A 1008 30.13 -5.65 -5.37
CA LYS A 1008 30.22 -6.60 -6.47
C LYS A 1008 28.98 -7.49 -6.51
N ILE A 1009 28.58 -7.88 -7.73
CA ILE A 1009 27.43 -8.75 -7.94
C ILE A 1009 27.64 -10.10 -7.26
N GLY A 1010 26.61 -10.54 -6.53
CA GLY A 1010 26.57 -11.81 -5.82
C GLY A 1010 27.41 -11.83 -4.56
N GLU A 1011 27.90 -10.68 -4.09
CA GLU A 1011 28.63 -10.55 -2.84
C GLU A 1011 27.82 -9.68 -1.86
N GLU A 1012 27.76 -10.11 -0.61
CA GLU A 1012 27.23 -9.28 0.45
C GLU A 1012 28.19 -8.10 0.65
N LYS A 1013 27.66 -6.87 0.63
CA LYS A 1013 28.44 -5.62 0.71
C LYS A 1013 29.45 -5.65 1.86
N TRP A 1014 29.03 -6.15 3.02
CA TRP A 1014 29.82 -6.17 4.24
C TRP A 1014 30.84 -7.33 4.32
N ASP A 1015 30.75 -8.32 3.43
CA ASP A 1015 31.67 -9.46 3.39
C ASP A 1015 32.99 -9.15 2.68
N GLN A 1016 33.08 -8.03 1.96
CA GLN A 1016 34.27 -7.60 1.24
C GLN A 1016 34.70 -6.18 1.62
N PRO A 1017 36.03 -5.90 1.60
CA PRO A 1017 36.52 -4.54 1.76
C PRO A 1017 36.02 -3.64 0.62
N HIS A 1018 35.35 -2.55 0.95
CA HIS A 1018 34.90 -1.54 -0.01
C HIS A 1018 35.18 -0.12 0.51
N LYS A 1019 35.37 0.82 -0.42
CA LYS A 1019 35.68 2.22 -0.11
C LYS A 1019 34.43 2.96 0.34
N GLU A 1020 34.56 3.76 1.39
CA GLU A 1020 33.51 4.64 1.88
C GLU A 1020 34.10 5.98 2.30
N LEU A 1021 33.35 7.05 2.03
CA LEU A 1021 33.44 8.32 2.74
C LEU A 1021 32.10 8.58 3.40
N TRP A 1022 32.08 8.73 4.72
CA TRP A 1022 30.91 9.24 5.44
C TRP A 1022 31.27 10.50 6.21
N CYS A 1023 30.30 11.41 6.35
CA CYS A 1023 30.45 12.64 7.14
C CYS A 1023 29.18 12.90 7.96
N HIS A 1024 29.36 13.48 9.13
CA HIS A 1024 28.30 14.09 9.93
C HIS A 1024 28.45 15.60 9.83
N ILE A 1025 27.37 16.26 9.45
CA ILE A 1025 27.24 17.71 9.43
C ILE A 1025 26.29 18.08 10.55
N ARG A 1026 26.73 18.93 11.48
CA ARG A 1026 25.89 19.42 12.57
C ARG A 1026 26.10 20.89 12.78
N SER A 1027 25.04 21.60 13.13
CA SER A 1027 25.13 23.03 13.46
C SER A 1027 24.67 23.33 14.87
N TYR A 1028 25.29 24.37 15.42
CA TYR A 1028 25.09 24.85 16.78
C TYR A 1028 24.74 26.33 16.75
N LEU A 1029 23.70 26.72 17.49
CA LEU A 1029 23.45 28.13 17.79
C LEU A 1029 24.32 28.56 18.95
N VAL A 1030 24.92 29.73 18.82
CA VAL A 1030 25.79 30.35 19.82
C VAL A 1030 25.32 31.78 20.06
N LYS A 1031 25.34 32.24 21.31
CA LYS A 1031 25.01 33.63 21.64
C LYS A 1031 26.09 34.58 21.09
N ASN A 1032 25.68 35.78 20.65
CA ASN A 1032 26.58 36.75 20.01
C ASN A 1032 27.81 37.11 20.86
N ASP A 1033 27.69 37.15 22.18
CA ASP A 1033 28.75 37.49 23.13
C ASP A 1033 29.78 36.37 23.33
N GLU A 1034 29.42 35.11 23.05
CA GLU A 1034 30.31 33.95 23.10
C GLU A 1034 30.75 33.46 21.71
N TYR A 1035 30.15 34.00 20.64
CA TYR A 1035 30.34 33.54 19.27
C TYR A 1035 31.80 33.58 18.82
N ASP A 1036 32.52 34.70 19.02
CA ASP A 1036 33.90 34.80 18.55
C ASP A 1036 34.81 33.80 19.27
N SER A 1037 34.63 33.63 20.59
CA SER A 1037 35.34 32.63 21.38
C SER A 1037 35.05 31.21 20.91
N PHE A 1038 33.78 30.86 20.68
CA PHE A 1038 33.41 29.54 20.20
C PHE A 1038 33.89 29.26 18.77
N LYS A 1039 33.73 30.23 17.86
CA LYS A 1039 34.14 30.13 16.46
C LYS A 1039 35.65 29.93 16.35
N ASP A 1040 36.44 30.78 17.01
CA ASP A 1040 37.90 30.70 16.98
C ASP A 1040 38.39 29.39 17.62
N TRP A 1041 37.73 28.94 18.69
CA TRP A 1041 38.01 27.63 19.30
C TRP A 1041 37.66 26.47 18.37
N ALA A 1042 36.46 26.46 17.76
CA ALA A 1042 35.92 25.36 16.96
C ALA A 1042 36.75 25.08 15.71
N ILE A 1043 37.31 26.12 15.08
CA ILE A 1043 38.21 26.02 13.92
C ILE A 1043 39.48 25.23 14.27
N GLU A 1044 39.89 25.22 15.53
CA GLU A 1044 41.09 24.52 16.00
C GLU A 1044 40.85 23.08 16.46
N GLN A 1045 39.59 22.63 16.57
CA GLN A 1045 39.24 21.35 17.20
C GLN A 1045 39.25 20.14 16.26
N GLU A 1046 39.42 18.97 16.89
CA GLU A 1046 39.24 17.63 16.29
C GLU A 1046 37.98 16.99 16.88
N PHE A 1047 36.90 16.94 16.09
CA PHE A 1047 35.58 16.50 16.55
C PHE A 1047 35.41 14.97 16.59
N MET A 1048 36.43 14.21 16.19
CA MET A 1048 36.40 12.75 16.21
C MET A 1048 36.16 12.17 17.60
N GLY A 1049 35.31 11.13 17.65
CA GLY A 1049 34.85 10.50 18.88
C GLY A 1049 33.53 11.05 19.44
N ARG A 1050 32.79 11.87 18.67
CA ARG A 1050 31.42 12.35 18.98
C ARG A 1050 31.28 12.92 20.41
N TRP A 1051 32.26 13.73 20.83
CA TRP A 1051 32.30 14.33 22.17
C TRP A 1051 31.57 15.68 22.27
N MET A 1052 31.30 16.33 21.12
CA MET A 1052 30.44 17.52 21.09
C MET A 1052 28.99 17.15 21.40
N PRO A 1053 28.19 18.07 21.98
CA PRO A 1053 26.77 17.84 22.20
C PRO A 1053 26.06 17.39 20.91
N GLU A 1054 25.26 16.34 21.00
CA GLU A 1054 24.44 15.85 19.89
C GLU A 1054 23.06 15.50 20.41
N SER A 1055 22.04 15.68 19.57
CA SER A 1055 20.69 15.26 19.91
C SER A 1055 20.58 13.75 19.74
N GLY A 1056 20.02 13.08 20.74
CA GLY A 1056 19.64 11.68 20.63
C GLY A 1056 18.30 11.51 19.92
N ASP A 1057 18.10 10.34 19.33
CA ASP A 1057 16.77 9.91 18.89
C ASP A 1057 15.84 9.72 20.09
N ARG A 1058 14.56 10.04 19.89
CA ARG A 1058 13.51 9.82 20.88
C ARG A 1058 12.48 8.86 20.30
N TYR A 1059 12.31 7.71 20.95
CA TYR A 1059 11.37 6.68 20.55
C TYR A 1059 10.13 6.60 21.46
N GLU A 1060 10.21 7.17 22.66
CA GLU A 1060 9.12 7.14 23.64
C GLU A 1060 8.02 8.19 23.41
N MET A 1061 8.26 9.15 22.52
CA MET A 1061 7.43 10.33 22.32
C MET A 1061 6.81 10.35 20.91
N PHE A 1062 5.56 10.76 20.81
CA PHE A 1062 4.87 10.82 19.52
C PHE A 1062 5.38 11.97 18.63
N SER A 1063 5.27 11.83 17.31
CA SER A 1063 5.83 12.76 16.31
C SER A 1063 5.37 14.21 16.51
N ARG A 1064 4.10 14.44 16.86
CA ARG A 1064 3.54 15.78 17.10
C ARG A 1064 3.47 16.17 18.57
N GLU A 1065 4.14 15.46 19.46
CA GLU A 1065 4.28 15.85 20.88
C GLU A 1065 5.47 16.79 21.14
N TYR A 1066 6.37 16.95 20.17
CA TYR A 1066 7.48 17.89 20.25
C TYR A 1066 6.94 19.32 20.45
N TYR A 1067 7.72 20.13 21.17
CA TYR A 1067 7.51 21.57 21.41
C TYR A 1067 6.43 21.97 22.43
N TRP A 1068 5.53 21.08 22.86
CA TRP A 1068 4.41 21.48 23.74
C TRP A 1068 3.95 20.46 24.78
N SER A 1069 4.19 19.16 24.59
CA SER A 1069 3.57 18.12 25.42
C SER A 1069 4.26 17.91 26.78
N PRO A 1070 3.58 17.29 27.77
CA PRO A 1070 4.25 16.88 29.00
C PRO A 1070 5.34 15.82 28.78
N ALA A 1071 5.20 14.98 27.74
CA ALA A 1071 6.24 14.03 27.36
C ALA A 1071 7.52 14.78 26.94
N GLN A 1072 7.39 15.84 26.16
CA GLN A 1072 8.51 16.72 25.81
C GLN A 1072 9.14 17.33 27.06
N GLU A 1073 8.34 17.93 27.96
CA GLU A 1073 8.85 18.50 29.21
C GLU A 1073 9.62 17.48 30.06
N TYR A 1074 9.10 16.25 30.14
CA TYR A 1074 9.74 15.14 30.87
C TYR A 1074 11.13 14.80 30.30
N PHE A 1075 11.24 14.68 28.97
CA PHE A 1075 12.49 14.34 28.28
C PHE A 1075 13.45 15.53 28.12
N MET A 1076 13.02 16.76 28.43
CA MET A 1076 13.85 17.96 28.46
C MET A 1076 14.60 18.18 29.79
N SER A 1077 14.56 17.21 30.71
CA SER A 1077 15.33 17.28 31.95
C SER A 1077 16.80 16.88 31.76
N GLU A 1078 17.67 17.36 32.65
CA GLU A 1078 19.11 17.03 32.68
C GLU A 1078 19.35 15.50 32.68
N PHE A 1079 18.50 14.74 33.38
CA PHE A 1079 18.60 13.28 33.47
C PHE A 1079 18.52 12.59 32.10
N TYR A 1080 17.72 13.12 31.17
CA TYR A 1080 17.56 12.58 29.82
C TYR A 1080 18.46 13.27 28.79
N GLY A 1081 19.33 14.20 29.22
CA GLY A 1081 20.20 14.95 28.32
C GLY A 1081 19.45 15.81 27.30
N GLY A 1082 18.24 16.27 27.64
CA GLY A 1082 17.37 17.05 26.76
C GLY A 1082 17.34 18.56 27.02
N THR A 1083 18.36 19.09 27.69
CA THR A 1083 18.47 20.53 27.96
C THR A 1083 18.55 21.32 26.65
N GLU A 1084 17.85 22.46 26.55
CA GLU A 1084 17.87 23.28 25.32
C GLU A 1084 19.27 23.82 25.01
N TRP A 1085 20.00 24.19 26.05
CA TRP A 1085 21.34 24.74 25.97
C TRP A 1085 22.28 23.84 26.75
N THR A 1086 23.45 23.59 26.16
CA THR A 1086 24.44 22.66 26.71
C THR A 1086 25.79 23.35 26.76
N GLU A 1087 26.45 23.28 27.91
CA GLU A 1087 27.80 23.79 28.10
C GLU A 1087 28.80 22.96 27.29
N VAL A 1088 29.63 23.64 26.51
CA VAL A 1088 30.75 23.03 25.80
C VAL A 1088 32.02 23.33 26.56
N HIS A 1089 32.73 22.26 26.90
CA HIS A 1089 34.05 22.33 27.50
C HIS A 1089 35.11 21.83 26.53
N ASP A 1090 36.28 22.47 26.56
CA ASP A 1090 37.42 22.01 25.79
C ASP A 1090 37.84 20.61 26.26
N ARG A 1091 37.92 19.67 25.31
CA ARG A 1091 38.15 18.25 25.61
C ARG A 1091 39.46 17.98 26.35
N LYS A 1092 40.49 18.82 26.15
CA LYS A 1092 41.83 18.59 26.72
C LYS A 1092 42.01 19.29 28.06
N SER A 1093 41.59 20.55 28.14
CA SER A 1093 41.78 21.40 29.33
C SER A 1093 40.62 21.31 30.32
N GLY A 1094 39.41 20.95 29.86
CA GLY A 1094 38.17 21.01 30.63
C GLY A 1094 37.62 22.42 30.83
N GLU A 1095 38.27 23.44 30.25
CA GLU A 1095 37.82 24.82 30.37
C GLU A 1095 36.50 25.05 29.63
N TYR A 1096 35.62 25.86 30.22
CA TYR A 1096 34.39 26.28 29.57
C TYR A 1096 34.70 27.09 28.31
N VAL A 1097 34.00 26.80 27.22
CA VAL A 1097 34.16 27.47 25.93
C VAL A 1097 32.98 28.39 25.64
N ALA A 1098 31.77 27.81 25.59
CA ALA A 1098 30.53 28.52 25.33
C ALA A 1098 29.33 27.60 25.66
N GLU A 1099 28.15 28.19 25.72
CA GLU A 1099 26.90 27.47 25.78
C GLU A 1099 26.28 27.40 24.37
N VAL A 1100 25.87 26.20 23.95
CA VAL A 1100 25.37 25.98 22.58
C VAL A 1100 24.00 25.30 22.57
N ASN A 1101 23.20 25.60 21.55
CA ASN A 1101 21.98 24.84 21.24
C ASN A 1101 22.21 23.97 20.00
N VAL A 1102 21.98 22.67 20.13
CA VAL A 1102 21.94 21.74 18.99
C VAL A 1102 20.70 22.06 18.16
N THR A 1103 20.88 22.25 16.85
CA THR A 1103 19.85 22.82 15.95
C THR A 1103 18.79 21.83 15.49
N ALA A 1104 18.99 20.53 15.69
CA ALA A 1104 18.06 19.48 15.28
C ALA A 1104 17.84 18.45 16.39
N HIS A 1105 16.73 17.71 16.34
CA HIS A 1105 16.42 16.56 17.16
C HIS A 1105 16.00 15.38 16.29
N GLY A 1106 16.39 14.16 16.69
CA GLY A 1106 15.94 12.93 16.04
C GLY A 1106 14.58 12.49 16.54
N PHE A 1107 13.69 12.14 15.61
CA PHE A 1107 12.47 11.37 15.88
C PHE A 1107 12.67 9.96 15.35
N LEU A 1108 12.28 8.97 16.15
CA LEU A 1108 12.37 7.55 15.83
C LEU A 1108 11.07 6.86 16.27
N TRP A 1109 10.44 6.11 15.38
CA TRP A 1109 9.28 5.29 15.73
C TRP A 1109 9.49 3.86 15.23
N GLU A 1110 10.09 3.05 16.11
CA GLU A 1110 10.45 1.65 15.83
C GLU A 1110 9.49 0.63 16.44
N GLU A 1111 8.40 1.08 17.05
CA GLU A 1111 7.44 0.23 17.78
C GLU A 1111 6.91 -0.93 16.92
N GLU A 1112 7.27 -2.17 17.25
CA GLU A 1112 6.91 -3.36 16.44
C GLU A 1112 5.41 -3.68 16.49
N PHE A 1113 4.71 -3.17 17.52
CA PHE A 1113 3.28 -3.35 17.73
C PHE A 1113 2.40 -2.39 16.93
N ASP A 1114 2.97 -1.31 16.39
CA ASP A 1114 2.33 -0.42 15.43
C ASP A 1114 2.48 -1.03 14.03
N LYS A 1115 1.39 -1.61 13.53
CA LYS A 1115 1.33 -2.25 12.21
C LYS A 1115 0.75 -1.34 11.12
N SER A 1116 0.60 -0.05 11.40
CA SER A 1116 0.27 0.94 10.36
C SER A 1116 1.50 1.42 9.58
N LYS A 1117 2.69 1.04 10.02
CA LYS A 1117 3.96 1.36 9.35
C LYS A 1117 4.56 0.14 8.64
N ASP A 1118 5.14 0.38 7.48
CA ASP A 1118 5.82 -0.63 6.66
C ASP A 1118 7.24 -0.89 7.20
N GLU A 1119 7.89 0.15 7.73
CA GLU A 1119 9.22 0.09 8.33
C GLU A 1119 9.39 1.07 9.51
N THR A 1120 10.59 1.14 10.08
CA THR A 1120 10.92 2.13 11.11
C THR A 1120 10.88 3.52 10.51
N ILE A 1121 10.10 4.41 11.12
CA ILE A 1121 10.00 5.81 10.68
C ILE A 1121 11.03 6.61 11.47
N SER A 1122 11.92 7.30 10.78
CA SER A 1122 12.88 8.21 11.42
C SER A 1122 13.13 9.45 10.59
N PHE A 1123 13.21 10.61 11.23
CA PHE A 1123 13.56 11.86 10.57
C PHE A 1123 13.96 12.94 11.57
N LEU A 1124 14.66 13.96 11.08
CA LEU A 1124 15.11 15.08 11.89
C LEU A 1124 14.01 16.15 12.02
N LYS A 1125 13.98 16.83 13.16
CA LYS A 1125 13.09 17.96 13.47
C LYS A 1125 13.94 19.15 13.94
N PRO A 1126 13.54 20.42 13.71
CA PRO A 1126 14.28 21.57 14.23
C PRO A 1126 14.24 21.60 15.76
N SER A 1127 15.27 22.20 16.38
CA SER A 1127 15.32 22.38 17.82
C SER A 1127 14.17 23.26 18.33
N THR A 1128 13.81 23.12 19.61
CA THR A 1128 12.77 23.95 20.23
C THR A 1128 13.08 25.45 20.10
N VAL A 1129 14.35 25.83 20.15
CA VAL A 1129 14.82 27.21 19.98
C VAL A 1129 14.53 27.72 18.56
N ILE A 1130 14.82 26.92 17.53
CA ILE A 1130 14.52 27.27 16.13
C ILE A 1130 13.01 27.30 15.90
N HIS A 1131 12.29 26.26 16.36
CA HIS A 1131 10.85 26.16 16.18
C HIS A 1131 10.12 27.38 16.77
N LYS A 1132 10.39 27.72 18.04
CA LYS A 1132 9.79 28.89 18.69
C LYS A 1132 10.29 30.20 18.10
N GLY A 1133 11.59 30.31 17.83
CA GLY A 1133 12.22 31.56 17.37
C GLY A 1133 11.86 31.96 15.95
N MET A 1134 11.54 31.00 15.08
CA MET A 1134 11.06 31.24 13.71
C MET A 1134 9.52 31.20 13.60
N ASP A 1135 8.80 31.01 14.71
CA ASP A 1135 7.34 30.82 14.75
C ASP A 1135 6.87 29.71 13.78
N LEU A 1136 7.58 28.58 13.82
CA LEU A 1136 7.27 27.43 12.99
C LEU A 1136 6.03 26.72 13.50
N LYS A 1137 5.31 26.11 12.56
CA LYS A 1137 4.14 25.27 12.78
C LYS A 1137 4.28 24.01 11.94
N TYR A 1138 3.72 22.91 12.41
CA TYR A 1138 3.56 21.73 11.57
C TYR A 1138 2.72 22.06 10.35
N SER A 1139 3.16 21.60 9.18
CA SER A 1139 2.30 21.55 8.01
C SER A 1139 1.36 20.33 8.06
N GLN A 1140 0.53 20.15 7.03
CA GLN A 1140 -0.23 18.91 6.85
C GLN A 1140 0.69 17.72 6.52
N ARG A 1141 1.81 17.96 5.84
CA ARG A 1141 2.81 16.95 5.49
C ARG A 1141 3.79 16.72 6.63
N GLU A 1142 4.13 15.46 6.87
CA GLU A 1142 5.08 15.08 7.92
C GLU A 1142 6.50 15.57 7.59
N GLY A 1143 7.25 15.96 8.63
CA GLY A 1143 8.61 16.48 8.47
C GLY A 1143 8.72 17.86 7.81
N GLU A 1144 7.61 18.51 7.43
CA GLU A 1144 7.58 19.88 6.88
C GLU A 1144 7.05 20.88 7.91
N PHE A 1145 7.78 21.99 8.07
CA PHE A 1145 7.47 23.08 8.98
C PHE A 1145 7.28 24.39 8.19
N ILE A 1146 6.15 25.03 8.45
CA ILE A 1146 5.71 26.26 7.80
C ILE A 1146 5.70 27.43 8.79
N ASP A 1147 5.71 28.66 8.29
CA ASP A 1147 5.42 29.85 9.08
C ASP A 1147 3.94 30.28 8.92
N ASN A 1148 3.58 31.45 9.45
CA ASN A 1148 2.25 32.04 9.32
C ASN A 1148 1.81 32.36 7.88
N SER A 1149 2.73 32.35 6.91
CA SER A 1149 2.42 32.53 5.49
C SER A 1149 2.20 31.20 4.74
N GLU A 1150 2.20 30.08 5.47
CA GLU A 1150 2.05 28.72 4.95
C GLU A 1150 3.16 28.29 3.98
N VAL A 1151 4.30 28.99 4.00
CA VAL A 1151 5.48 28.66 3.19
C VAL A 1151 6.40 27.73 3.99
N VAL A 1152 6.88 26.66 3.36
CA VAL A 1152 7.86 25.74 3.97
C VAL A 1152 9.16 26.49 4.28
N GLN A 1153 9.51 26.52 5.56
CA GLN A 1153 10.71 27.14 6.09
C GLN A 1153 11.75 26.12 6.53
N CYS A 1154 11.33 24.91 6.92
CA CYS A 1154 12.23 23.84 7.32
C CYS A 1154 11.62 22.48 6.97
N PHE A 1155 12.43 21.53 6.47
CA PHE A 1155 11.94 20.17 6.22
C PHE A 1155 13.03 19.09 6.30
N ALA A 1156 12.60 17.87 6.62
CA ALA A 1156 13.42 16.66 6.57
C ALA A 1156 13.34 15.99 5.20
N THR A 1157 14.48 15.79 4.54
CA THR A 1157 14.54 15.32 3.15
C THR A 1157 14.06 13.89 2.97
N ASN A 1158 14.31 13.02 3.94
CA ASN A 1158 14.06 11.58 3.83
C ASN A 1158 12.60 11.19 4.06
N VAL A 1159 11.71 12.11 4.48
CA VAL A 1159 10.32 11.74 4.80
C VAL A 1159 9.55 11.31 3.55
N TYR A 1160 9.70 12.04 2.44
CA TYR A 1160 9.00 11.76 1.18
C TYR A 1160 9.95 11.50 -0.01
N ASN A 1161 11.25 11.33 0.25
CA ASN A 1161 12.24 11.09 -0.79
C ASN A 1161 13.19 9.99 -0.36
N ASP A 1162 13.48 9.05 -1.27
CA ASP A 1162 14.47 7.96 -1.12
C ASP A 1162 15.91 8.51 -1.01
N SER A 1163 16.18 9.22 0.08
CA SER A 1163 17.38 10.01 0.34
C SER A 1163 17.83 9.84 1.79
N LYS A 1164 19.11 10.08 2.07
CA LYS A 1164 19.59 10.16 3.47
C LYS A 1164 18.89 11.31 4.21
N SER A 1165 18.91 11.23 5.54
CA SER A 1165 18.30 12.25 6.41
C SER A 1165 19.14 13.53 6.42
N TYR A 1166 18.54 14.63 5.97
CA TYR A 1166 19.02 16.00 6.12
C TYR A 1166 17.88 16.86 6.66
N LEU A 1167 18.17 17.74 7.61
CA LEU A 1167 17.27 18.82 8.02
C LEU A 1167 17.67 20.11 7.32
N LEU A 1168 16.84 20.58 6.39
CA LEU A 1168 17.07 21.81 5.63
C LEU A 1168 16.26 22.95 6.22
N VAL A 1169 16.84 24.16 6.26
CA VAL A 1169 16.17 25.41 6.63
C VAL A 1169 16.37 26.47 5.56
N ARG A 1170 15.33 27.26 5.26
CA ARG A 1170 15.38 28.34 4.29
C ARG A 1170 16.31 29.44 4.80
N LYS A 1171 17.36 29.74 4.05
CA LYS A 1171 18.47 30.60 4.49
C LYS A 1171 17.99 31.99 4.89
N GLY A 1172 17.16 32.65 4.07
CA GLY A 1172 16.71 34.02 4.31
C GLY A 1172 16.00 34.18 5.66
N SER A 1173 15.02 33.31 5.93
CA SER A 1173 14.24 33.32 7.18
C SER A 1173 15.10 32.95 8.39
N PHE A 1174 16.01 31.97 8.24
CA PHE A 1174 16.91 31.57 9.32
C PHE A 1174 17.87 32.70 9.72
N LEU A 1175 18.48 33.40 8.75
CA LEU A 1175 19.36 34.54 9.04
C LEU A 1175 18.65 35.69 9.75
N LYS A 1176 17.38 35.93 9.39
CA LYS A 1176 16.54 36.92 10.07
C LYS A 1176 16.34 36.53 11.54
N PHE A 1177 15.94 35.28 11.80
CA PHE A 1177 15.80 34.74 13.14
C PHE A 1177 17.07 34.90 13.98
N LEU A 1178 18.23 34.53 13.41
CA LEU A 1178 19.52 34.64 14.09
C LEU A 1178 19.81 36.09 14.50
N ASN A 1179 19.61 37.05 13.60
CA ASN A 1179 19.85 38.46 13.87
C ASN A 1179 18.89 39.04 14.92
N GLU A 1180 17.60 38.71 14.85
CA GLU A 1180 16.58 39.19 15.79
C GLU A 1180 16.81 38.66 17.22
N ASN A 1181 17.36 37.45 17.35
CA ASN A 1181 17.61 36.80 18.63
C ASN A 1181 19.06 36.94 19.13
N LYS A 1182 19.91 37.71 18.44
CA LYS A 1182 21.34 37.87 18.76
C LYS A 1182 22.10 36.54 18.83
N LEU A 1183 21.78 35.65 17.91
CA LEU A 1183 22.40 34.35 17.75
C LEU A 1183 23.26 34.31 16.48
N LYS A 1184 24.23 33.41 16.50
CA LYS A 1184 25.02 33.00 15.34
C LYS A 1184 25.00 31.48 15.24
N VAL A 1185 25.42 30.98 14.10
CA VAL A 1185 25.48 29.54 13.81
C VAL A 1185 26.89 29.15 13.39
N VAL A 1186 27.33 27.99 13.89
CA VAL A 1186 28.59 27.35 13.54
C VAL A 1186 28.29 25.88 13.21
N TRP A 1187 28.84 25.39 12.10
CA TRP A 1187 28.77 23.99 11.70
C TRP A 1187 30.05 23.28 12.08
N THR A 1188 29.93 22.05 12.56
CA THR A 1188 31.04 21.12 12.71
C THR A 1188 30.89 19.98 11.72
N ILE A 1189 32.01 19.56 11.15
CA ILE A 1189 32.10 18.41 10.27
C ILE A 1189 33.01 17.40 10.94
N LEU A 1190 32.59 16.14 10.96
CA LEU A 1190 33.48 15.01 11.21
C LEU A 1190 33.15 13.88 10.23
N GLY A 1191 34.14 13.12 9.79
CA GLY A 1191 33.90 12.03 8.84
C GLY A 1191 35.14 11.20 8.57
N GLU A 1192 34.96 10.01 8.04
CA GLU A 1192 36.09 9.12 7.74
C GLU A 1192 36.06 8.68 6.29
N LYS A 1193 37.21 8.77 5.64
CA LYS A 1193 37.49 8.11 4.37
C LYS A 1193 38.23 6.82 4.68
N GLN A 1194 37.53 5.70 4.47
CA GLN A 1194 37.93 4.41 5.01
C GLN A 1194 37.65 3.26 4.03
N ILE A 1195 38.14 2.08 4.40
CA ILE A 1195 37.78 0.80 3.80
C ILE A 1195 37.00 0.01 4.85
N ILE A 1196 35.75 -0.37 4.55
CA ILE A 1196 34.87 -1.11 5.47
C ILE A 1196 34.52 -2.48 4.89
N GLY A 1197 34.14 -3.43 5.74
CA GLY A 1197 33.78 -4.80 5.33
C GLY A 1197 34.97 -5.76 5.18
N GLY A 1198 34.68 -7.05 5.04
CA GLY A 1198 35.66 -8.13 4.99
C GLY A 1198 35.92 -8.83 6.32
N ARG A 1199 36.34 -10.11 6.27
CA ARG A 1199 36.81 -10.90 7.44
C ARG A 1199 38.15 -10.41 8.04
N SER A 1200 38.61 -9.23 7.62
CA SER A 1200 39.96 -8.72 7.81
C SER A 1200 40.00 -7.57 8.81
N PHE A 1201 39.23 -7.62 9.90
CA PHE A 1201 39.59 -6.87 11.10
C PHE A 1201 40.85 -7.50 11.71
N GLY A 1202 42.03 -7.24 11.13
CA GLY A 1202 43.31 -7.56 11.79
C GLY A 1202 44.55 -7.79 10.92
N ALA A 1203 44.44 -8.20 9.64
CA ALA A 1203 45.64 -8.63 8.89
C ALA A 1203 46.29 -7.56 7.99
N ASN A 1204 45.54 -6.58 7.46
CA ASN A 1204 46.02 -5.52 6.54
C ASN A 1204 45.21 -4.21 6.72
N TYR A 1205 45.20 -3.63 7.92
CA TYR A 1205 44.57 -2.33 8.15
C TYR A 1205 45.40 -1.21 7.50
N LEU A 1206 44.84 -0.54 6.49
CA LEU A 1206 45.51 0.53 5.73
C LEU A 1206 45.39 1.91 6.39
N GLY A 1207 44.85 1.98 7.60
CA GLY A 1207 44.49 3.23 8.25
C GLY A 1207 43.15 3.78 7.77
N ARG A 1208 42.83 4.97 8.25
CA ARG A 1208 41.71 5.79 7.78
C ARG A 1208 42.11 7.26 7.77
N LEU A 1209 41.53 8.02 6.84
CA LEU A 1209 41.67 9.47 6.84
C LEU A 1209 40.49 10.08 7.57
N GLU A 1210 40.76 10.59 8.75
CA GLU A 1210 39.80 11.35 9.56
C GLU A 1210 39.72 12.77 9.03
N ILE A 1211 38.49 13.24 8.88
CA ILE A 1211 38.13 14.57 8.42
C ILE A 1211 37.44 15.27 9.59
N SER A 1212 37.88 16.47 9.91
CA SER A 1212 37.28 17.31 10.95
C SER A 1212 37.34 18.76 10.53
N GLY A 1213 36.29 19.54 10.76
CA GLY A 1213 36.31 20.96 10.38
C GLY A 1213 35.19 21.76 11.01
N ALA A 1214 35.30 23.07 10.90
CA ALA A 1214 34.26 24.01 11.34
C ALA A 1214 34.00 25.07 10.27
N TYR A 1215 32.73 25.45 10.12
CA TYR A 1215 32.24 26.45 9.16
C TYR A 1215 31.31 27.44 9.86
N TYR A 1216 31.25 28.66 9.36
CA TYR A 1216 30.44 29.75 9.89
C TYR A 1216 30.09 30.75 8.78
N LEU A 1217 29.19 31.68 9.08
CA LEU A 1217 28.77 32.70 8.12
C LEU A 1217 29.54 34.02 8.33
N ASP A 1218 30.30 34.44 7.32
CA ASP A 1218 30.89 35.78 7.21
C ASP A 1218 30.19 36.57 6.10
N ASN A 1219 29.57 37.71 6.43
CA ASN A 1219 28.79 38.53 5.50
C ASN A 1219 27.77 37.72 4.65
N SER A 1220 27.12 36.72 5.27
CA SER A 1220 26.17 35.78 4.62
C SER A 1220 26.78 34.75 3.66
N ASN A 1221 28.11 34.71 3.55
CA ASN A 1221 28.85 33.67 2.84
C ASN A 1221 29.34 32.63 3.84
N LEU A 1222 29.27 31.36 3.46
CA LEU A 1222 29.77 30.27 4.27
C LEU A 1222 31.30 30.16 4.10
N VAL A 1223 32.03 30.21 5.21
CA VAL A 1223 33.50 30.14 5.26
C VAL A 1223 33.90 29.17 6.36
N GLY A 1224 34.96 28.39 6.14
CA GLY A 1224 35.45 27.47 7.15
C GLY A 1224 36.76 26.81 6.74
N THR A 1225 37.19 25.85 7.54
CA THR A 1225 38.38 25.05 7.27
C THR A 1225 38.12 23.58 7.54
N LEU A 1226 38.58 22.72 6.63
CA LEU A 1226 38.59 21.27 6.79
C LEU A 1226 40.02 20.81 7.07
N ARG A 1227 40.20 20.03 8.14
CA ARG A 1227 41.47 19.42 8.54
C ARG A 1227 41.38 17.92 8.32
N THR A 1228 42.50 17.32 7.95
CA THR A 1228 42.60 15.89 7.69
C THR A 1228 43.73 15.29 8.52
N LYS A 1229 43.51 14.11 9.07
CA LYS A 1229 44.50 13.37 9.85
C LYS A 1229 44.51 11.90 9.44
N HIS A 1230 45.69 11.37 9.17
CA HIS A 1230 45.89 9.94 8.93
C HIS A 1230 46.06 9.21 10.25
N ASN A 1231 45.25 8.17 10.48
CA ASN A 1231 45.28 7.30 11.65
C ASN A 1231 45.53 5.85 11.29
#